data_AF-A0A7K9SCT8-F1
#
_entry.id   AF-A0A7K9SCT8-F1
#
_cell.length_a   1.000
_cell.length_b   1.000
_cell.length_c   1.000
_cell.angle_alpha   90.00
_cell.angle_beta   90.00
_cell.angle_gamma   90.00
#
_symmetry.space_group_name_H-M   'P 1'
#
loop_
_entity.id
_entity.type
_entity.pdbx_description
1 polymer ?
#
loop_
_entity_poly.entity_id
_entity_poly.type
_entity_poly.pdbx_seq_one_letter_code
_entity_poly.pdbx_strand_id
1 'polypeptide(L)'
;SYCSQKMMKDNNLVRHLDACETMGNATAICSDKTGTLTMNRMTVVQAYVGDTHYRQIPDPEAILPKILDLIVHGVAINSAYTSKILPPEKEGGLPRQVGNKTECALLGFVLDLKQDYQAVRNEVPEEKLYKVYTFNSVRKSMSTVLRNGGGGFRMYSKGASEIILRKCTKILDKNGEPRLFKVKDRDEMVKKVIEPMACHGLRTICLAFRDFPADAEPDWDSENEILSDLTCIAVVGIEDPVRPEVPDAILKCQRAGITVRMVTGDNINTARAIATKCGILLPGEDFLCLEGKEFNRLIRNEKGEVEQEQLDKIWPKLRVLARSSPTDKHTLVKGIIDSTVGDQRQVVAVTGDGTNDGPALKKADVGFAMGIAGTDVAKEASDIILTDDNFTSIVKAVMWGRNVYDSISKFLQFQLTVNVVAVIVAFTGACITQDSPLKAVQMLWVNLIMDTFASLALATEPPTEALLLRKPYGRNKPLISRTMMKNILGHAVYQLTIIFTLLFAGEKFFDIDSGRNAPLHSPPTEHYTIVFNTFVMMQLFNEINARKIHGERNVFEAIYRNPIFCTVVLGTFTAQIIIVEFGGKPFSCSGLTLSQWFWCIFIGVGELLWGQLICTVPTSHLKFLKEAGHGITKEEIPEEELPEDVDEIDHAEMELRRGQILWFRGLNRIQTQIKVVNAFRSSLYEGLEKPESRSSIHNFMTHPEFILEEDEPRTPFLDGAEDEPEPDGLQKRGGG
;
A
#
# COMPACT_ATOMS: atom_id res chain seq x y z
N SER A 1 -13.09 -7.39 -4.45
CA SER A 1 -13.98 -6.33 -5.01
C SER A 1 -14.48 -5.35 -3.95
N TYR A 2 -15.26 -5.78 -2.94
CA TYR A 2 -15.79 -4.90 -1.87
C TYR A 2 -14.73 -4.00 -1.23
N CYS A 3 -13.58 -4.57 -0.84
CA CYS A 3 -12.46 -3.83 -0.27
C CYS A 3 -11.95 -2.71 -1.19
N SER A 4 -11.76 -2.98 -2.48
CA SER A 4 -11.29 -1.98 -3.46
C SER A 4 -12.26 -0.80 -3.56
N GLN A 5 -13.57 -1.04 -3.60
CA GLN A 5 -14.58 0.03 -3.60
C GLN A 5 -14.56 0.87 -2.31
N LYS A 6 -14.29 0.24 -1.16
CA LYS A 6 -14.17 0.96 0.11
C LYS A 6 -12.87 1.75 0.20
N MET A 7 -11.75 1.19 -0.26
CA MET A 7 -10.47 1.88 -0.39
C MET A 7 -10.58 3.10 -1.30
N MET A 8 -11.33 3.01 -2.40
CA MET A 8 -11.59 4.15 -3.28
C MET A 8 -12.31 5.30 -2.54
N LYS A 9 -13.25 4.98 -1.64
CA LYS A 9 -13.90 5.99 -0.77
C LYS A 9 -12.94 6.57 0.27
N ASP A 10 -11.93 5.81 0.66
CA ASP A 10 -10.82 6.24 1.52
C ASP A 10 -9.64 6.83 0.70
N ASN A 11 -9.92 7.41 -0.46
CA ASN A 11 -8.96 8.06 -1.36
C ASN A 11 -7.84 7.17 -1.94
N ASN A 12 -7.94 5.85 -1.80
CA ASN A 12 -7.01 4.87 -2.34
C ASN A 12 -7.61 4.16 -3.57
N LEU A 13 -7.20 4.56 -4.77
CA LEU A 13 -7.61 3.89 -6.01
C LEU A 13 -6.70 2.70 -6.29
N VAL A 14 -7.22 1.49 -6.12
CA VAL A 14 -6.49 0.24 -6.36
C VAL A 14 -6.59 -0.14 -7.85
N ARG A 15 -5.45 -0.19 -8.56
CA ARG A 15 -5.36 -0.64 -9.95
C ARG A 15 -5.17 -2.14 -10.06
N HIS A 16 -4.27 -2.67 -9.23
CA HIS A 16 -3.96 -4.11 -9.15
C HIS A 16 -4.51 -4.69 -7.85
N LEU A 17 -5.37 -5.71 -7.94
CA LEU A 17 -6.15 -6.21 -6.81
C LEU A 17 -5.32 -6.95 -5.75
N ASP A 18 -4.25 -7.61 -6.18
CA ASP A 18 -3.24 -8.27 -5.37
C ASP A 18 -2.48 -7.30 -4.45
N ALA A 19 -2.23 -6.07 -4.93
CA ALA A 19 -1.58 -5.03 -4.12
C ALA A 19 -2.34 -4.70 -2.83
N CYS A 20 -3.67 -4.84 -2.83
CA CYS A 20 -4.50 -4.67 -1.65
C CYS A 20 -4.11 -5.64 -0.53
N GLU A 21 -3.93 -6.92 -0.85
CA GLU A 21 -3.51 -7.94 0.12
C GLU A 21 -2.05 -7.78 0.50
N THR A 22 -1.17 -7.59 -0.49
CA THR A 22 0.28 -7.48 -0.30
C THR A 22 0.63 -6.35 0.67
N MET A 23 -0.08 -5.22 0.62
CA MET A 23 0.13 -4.10 1.53
C MET A 23 -0.12 -4.45 3.01
N GLY A 24 -0.96 -5.46 3.30
CA GLY A 24 -1.18 -5.95 4.66
C GLY A 24 0.08 -6.54 5.30
N ASN A 25 1.00 -7.03 4.47
CA ASN A 25 2.26 -7.64 4.86
C ASN A 25 3.48 -6.71 4.71
N ALA A 26 3.28 -5.44 4.36
CA ALA A 26 4.36 -4.47 4.24
C ALA A 26 5.24 -4.43 5.49
N THR A 27 6.57 -4.47 5.30
CA THR A 27 7.57 -4.35 6.38
C THR A 27 8.42 -3.08 6.23
N ALA A 28 8.52 -2.54 5.02
CA ALA A 28 9.25 -1.33 4.73
C ALA A 28 8.45 -0.41 3.79
N ILE A 29 8.52 0.90 4.03
CA ILE A 29 8.01 1.92 3.11
C ILE A 29 9.18 2.80 2.72
N CYS A 30 9.55 2.80 1.45
CA CYS A 30 10.50 3.74 0.86
C CYS A 30 9.72 4.91 0.26
N SER A 31 9.74 6.05 0.93
CA SER A 31 8.91 7.20 0.57
C SER A 31 9.74 8.33 0.00
N ASP A 32 9.29 8.91 -1.12
CA ASP A 32 9.82 10.20 -1.58
C ASP A 32 9.44 11.32 -0.60
N LYS A 33 10.28 12.36 -0.53
CA LYS A 33 10.06 13.49 0.37
C LYS A 33 9.06 14.49 -0.22
N THR A 34 9.24 14.87 -1.49
CA THR A 34 8.48 15.97 -2.11
C THR A 34 7.10 15.48 -2.52
N GLY A 35 6.05 16.25 -2.25
CA GLY A 35 4.69 15.86 -2.62
C GLY A 35 4.06 14.84 -1.68
N THR A 36 4.85 13.88 -1.18
CA THR A 36 4.37 12.80 -0.30
C THR A 36 4.40 13.20 1.18
N LEU A 37 5.58 13.44 1.74
CA LEU A 37 5.72 13.80 3.17
C LEU A 37 5.50 15.29 3.40
N THR A 38 5.86 16.12 2.43
CA THR A 38 5.69 17.57 2.47
C THR A 38 4.50 18.03 1.62
N MET A 39 4.05 19.26 1.85
CA MET A 39 2.94 19.86 1.10
C MET A 39 3.30 20.19 -0.35
N ASN A 40 4.57 20.09 -0.74
CA ASN A 40 5.10 20.55 -2.02
C ASN A 40 4.78 22.03 -2.30
N ARG A 41 4.74 22.81 -1.21
CA ARG A 41 4.37 24.22 -1.18
C ARG A 41 5.40 24.98 -0.37
N MET A 42 6.23 25.77 -1.04
CA MET A 42 7.28 26.51 -0.35
C MET A 42 6.66 27.66 0.46
N THR A 43 7.13 27.83 1.70
CA THR A 43 6.68 28.85 2.64
C THR A 43 7.87 29.47 3.36
N VAL A 44 7.80 30.77 3.65
CA VAL A 44 8.81 31.42 4.51
C VAL A 44 8.46 31.08 5.96
N VAL A 45 9.44 30.57 6.72
CA VAL A 45 9.24 30.20 8.12
C VAL A 45 10.11 30.99 9.09
N GLN A 46 11.24 31.50 8.61
CA GLN A 46 12.14 32.34 9.39
C GLN A 46 12.54 33.58 8.60
N ALA A 47 12.82 34.66 9.32
CA ALA A 47 13.29 35.90 8.72
C ALA A 47 14.30 36.60 9.63
N TYR A 48 15.33 37.19 9.04
CA TYR A 48 16.24 38.11 9.70
C TYR A 48 15.97 39.52 9.15
N VAL A 49 15.46 40.40 10.01
CA VAL A 49 15.02 41.75 9.65
C VAL A 49 15.39 42.70 10.80
N GLY A 50 15.97 43.87 10.49
CA GLY A 50 16.25 44.90 11.49
C GLY A 50 17.09 44.42 12.67
N ASP A 51 18.18 43.70 12.38
CA ASP A 51 19.08 43.08 13.37
C ASP A 51 18.46 42.03 14.31
N THR A 52 17.28 41.51 13.97
CA THR A 52 16.57 40.48 14.75
C THR A 52 16.34 39.22 13.91
N HIS A 53 16.70 38.06 14.45
CA HIS A 53 16.40 36.75 13.85
C HIS A 53 15.08 36.22 14.40
N TYR A 54 14.03 36.31 13.59
CA TYR A 54 12.72 35.74 13.87
C TYR A 54 12.67 34.27 13.44
N ARG A 55 12.41 33.38 14.41
CA ARG A 55 12.26 31.93 14.18
C ARG A 55 10.87 31.50 13.70
N GLN A 56 9.93 32.43 13.74
CA GLN A 56 8.59 32.36 13.18
C GLN A 56 8.32 33.66 12.42
N ILE A 57 7.32 33.70 11.56
CA ILE A 57 6.95 34.94 10.86
C ILE A 57 6.56 35.98 11.92
N PRO A 58 7.21 37.16 11.95
CA PRO A 58 6.86 38.21 12.90
C PRO A 58 5.51 38.84 12.54
N ASP A 59 4.81 39.36 13.55
CA ASP A 59 3.67 40.23 13.31
C ASP A 59 4.10 41.52 12.59
N PRO A 60 3.25 42.12 11.74
CA PRO A 60 3.62 43.31 10.96
C PRO A 60 4.04 44.49 11.84
N GLU A 61 3.46 44.59 13.04
CA GLU A 61 3.74 45.63 14.03
C GLU A 61 5.15 45.53 14.63
N ALA A 62 5.77 44.35 14.58
CA ALA A 62 7.14 44.13 15.05
C ALA A 62 8.20 44.62 14.05
N ILE A 63 7.81 44.90 12.80
CA ILE A 63 8.70 45.41 11.74
C ILE A 63 8.45 46.91 11.57
N LEU A 64 9.54 47.69 11.54
CA LEU A 64 9.44 49.12 11.26
C LEU A 64 8.76 49.36 9.89
N PRO A 65 7.76 50.27 9.78
CA PRO A 65 7.00 50.47 8.55
C PRO A 65 7.86 50.74 7.30
N LYS A 66 8.97 51.47 7.47
CA LYS A 66 9.94 51.74 6.40
C LYS A 66 10.61 50.47 5.86
N ILE A 67 10.93 49.51 6.73
CA ILE A 67 11.54 48.24 6.35
C ILE A 67 10.47 47.32 5.73
N LEU A 68 9.27 47.31 6.32
CA LEU A 68 8.14 46.56 5.79
C LEU A 68 7.84 46.97 4.35
N ASP A 69 7.77 48.26 4.07
CA ASP A 69 7.53 48.81 2.74
C ASP A 69 8.59 48.35 1.71
N LEU A 70 9.87 48.35 2.10
CA LEU A 70 10.97 47.85 1.26
C LEU A 70 10.88 46.35 1.00
N ILE A 71 10.44 45.55 1.97
CA ILE A 71 10.22 44.10 1.80
C ILE A 71 9.06 43.88 0.81
N VAL A 72 7.93 44.58 1.01
CA VAL A 72 6.74 44.44 0.15
C VAL A 72 7.08 44.81 -1.28
N HIS A 73 7.65 46.00 -1.51
CA HIS A 73 8.07 46.44 -2.84
C HIS A 73 9.13 45.52 -3.45
N GLY A 74 10.16 45.18 -2.68
CA GLY A 74 11.25 44.32 -3.15
C GLY A 74 10.76 42.94 -3.56
N VAL A 75 9.81 42.34 -2.83
CA VAL A 75 9.25 41.02 -3.16
C VAL A 75 8.23 41.10 -4.29
N ALA A 76 7.31 42.05 -4.26
CA ALA A 76 6.23 42.16 -5.25
C ALA A 76 6.76 42.46 -6.66
N ILE A 77 7.77 43.33 -6.74
CA ILE A 77 8.34 43.83 -8.00
C ILE A 77 9.41 42.89 -8.54
N ASN A 78 10.30 42.39 -7.67
CA ASN A 78 11.38 41.49 -8.09
C ASN A 78 10.91 40.03 -8.18
N SER A 79 9.63 39.77 -8.42
CA SER A 79 9.09 38.43 -8.66
C SER A 79 8.32 38.43 -9.97
N ALA A 80 8.41 37.33 -10.72
CA ALA A 80 7.70 37.24 -12.00
C ALA A 80 6.20 37.52 -11.79
N TYR A 81 5.59 38.28 -12.71
CA TYR A 81 4.17 38.62 -12.66
C TYR A 81 3.28 37.40 -12.94
N THR A 82 3.85 36.35 -13.54
CA THR A 82 3.25 35.03 -13.68
C THR A 82 3.17 34.27 -12.35
N SER A 83 4.04 34.58 -11.37
CA SER A 83 4.01 34.00 -10.04
C SER A 83 2.90 34.65 -9.20
N LYS A 84 1.90 33.86 -8.81
CA LYS A 84 0.70 34.33 -8.10
C LYS A 84 0.24 33.32 -7.04
N ILE A 85 -0.33 33.85 -5.96
CA ILE A 85 -1.10 33.06 -4.98
C ILE A 85 -2.58 33.25 -5.31
N LEU A 86 -3.25 32.15 -5.63
CA LEU A 86 -4.68 32.12 -5.92
C LEU A 86 -5.44 31.58 -4.69
N PRO A 87 -6.70 31.98 -4.53
CA PRO A 87 -7.57 31.39 -3.51
C PRO A 87 -7.67 29.87 -3.70
N PRO A 88 -8.02 29.13 -2.64
CA PRO A 88 -8.18 27.68 -2.71
C PRO A 88 -9.34 27.30 -3.66
N GLU A 89 -9.20 26.18 -4.36
CA GLU A 89 -10.25 25.64 -5.25
C GLU A 89 -11.45 25.07 -4.48
N LYS A 90 -11.27 24.75 -3.19
CA LYS A 90 -12.31 24.25 -2.28
C LYS A 90 -12.35 25.11 -1.02
N GLU A 91 -13.54 25.36 -0.49
CA GLU A 91 -13.72 26.04 0.80
C GLU A 91 -12.93 25.32 1.91
N GLY A 92 -12.15 26.08 2.67
CA GLY A 92 -11.25 25.55 3.70
C GLY A 92 -9.93 24.94 3.20
N GLY A 93 -9.69 24.93 1.89
CA GLY A 93 -8.43 24.48 1.29
C GLY A 93 -7.27 25.48 1.44
N LEU A 94 -6.06 25.02 1.11
CA LEU A 94 -4.87 25.88 1.09
C LEU A 94 -4.81 26.72 -0.22
N PRO A 95 -4.33 27.97 -0.16
CA PRO A 95 -4.10 28.80 -1.35
C PRO A 95 -3.18 28.12 -2.39
N ARG A 96 -3.51 28.26 -3.68
CA ARG A 96 -2.78 27.64 -4.78
C ARG A 96 -1.62 28.52 -5.24
N GLN A 97 -0.42 27.97 -5.36
CA GLN A 97 0.76 28.66 -5.89
C GLN A 97 0.90 28.36 -7.39
N VAL A 98 0.92 29.41 -8.23
CA VAL A 98 1.14 29.32 -9.68
C VAL A 98 2.45 30.03 -10.00
N GLY A 99 3.33 29.41 -10.79
CA GLY A 99 4.65 29.95 -11.12
C GLY A 99 5.77 29.35 -10.28
N ASN A 100 6.85 30.11 -10.06
CA ASN A 100 7.99 29.62 -9.30
C ASN A 100 7.64 29.54 -7.80
N LYS A 101 7.72 28.34 -7.22
CA LYS A 101 7.35 28.10 -5.82
C LYS A 101 8.12 28.95 -4.82
N THR A 102 9.39 29.24 -5.09
CA THR A 102 10.22 30.10 -4.20
C THR A 102 9.71 31.53 -4.20
N GLU A 103 9.29 32.05 -5.36
CA GLU A 103 8.70 33.38 -5.46
C GLU A 103 7.32 33.43 -4.85
N CYS A 104 6.52 32.38 -5.06
CA CYS A 104 5.22 32.24 -4.39
C CYS A 104 5.36 32.17 -2.87
N ALA A 105 6.43 31.58 -2.34
CA ALA A 105 6.71 31.60 -0.91
C ALA A 105 6.98 33.03 -0.40
N LEU A 106 7.73 33.83 -1.17
CA LEU A 106 7.99 35.24 -0.84
C LEU A 106 6.72 36.09 -0.93
N LEU A 107 5.90 35.89 -1.97
CA LEU A 107 4.60 36.56 -2.07
C LEU A 107 3.68 36.14 -0.91
N GLY A 108 3.76 34.88 -0.48
CA GLY A 108 3.05 34.37 0.69
C GLY A 108 3.49 35.05 1.97
N PHE A 109 4.80 35.27 2.12
CA PHE A 109 5.35 36.04 3.23
C PHE A 109 4.82 37.47 3.30
N VAL A 110 4.61 38.14 2.15
CA VAL A 110 3.97 39.47 2.11
C VAL A 110 2.52 39.41 2.60
N LEU A 111 1.76 38.39 2.19
CA LEU A 111 0.39 38.17 2.66
C LEU A 111 0.33 37.84 4.16
N ASP A 112 1.28 37.03 4.65
CA ASP A 112 1.39 36.67 6.07
C ASP A 112 1.69 37.91 6.93
N LEU A 113 2.47 38.86 6.39
CA LEU A 113 2.70 40.21 6.94
C LEU A 113 1.49 41.16 6.75
N LYS A 114 0.32 40.66 6.36
CA LYS A 114 -0.93 41.42 6.21
C LYS A 114 -0.86 42.56 5.20
N GLN A 115 0.00 42.43 4.19
CA GLN A 115 0.15 43.41 3.10
C GLN A 115 -0.34 42.80 1.78
N ASP A 116 -0.87 43.65 0.89
CA ASP A 116 -1.32 43.22 -0.44
C ASP A 116 -0.25 43.49 -1.50
N TYR A 117 0.39 42.42 -1.98
CA TYR A 117 1.37 42.54 -3.06
C TYR A 117 0.72 42.93 -4.40
N GLN A 118 -0.57 42.66 -4.59
CA GLN A 118 -1.27 42.93 -5.85
C GLN A 118 -1.54 44.43 -6.00
N ALA A 119 -1.80 45.15 -4.91
CA ALA A 119 -1.88 46.61 -4.90
C ALA A 119 -0.59 47.25 -5.46
N VAL A 120 0.58 46.82 -4.96
CA VAL A 120 1.89 47.31 -5.45
C VAL A 120 2.10 46.99 -6.93
N ARG A 121 1.71 45.78 -7.37
CA ARG A 121 1.80 45.38 -8.78
C ARG A 121 0.84 46.16 -9.69
N ASN A 122 -0.28 46.65 -9.17
CA ASN A 122 -1.21 47.51 -9.92
C ASN A 122 -0.66 48.92 -10.08
N GLU A 123 0.05 49.44 -9.08
CA GLU A 123 0.73 50.73 -9.14
C GLU A 123 1.95 50.71 -10.06
N VAL A 124 2.70 49.60 -10.04
CA VAL A 124 3.89 49.37 -10.86
C VAL A 124 3.65 48.18 -11.81
N PRO A 125 2.90 48.34 -12.91
CA PRO A 125 2.70 47.26 -13.87
C PRO A 125 4.02 46.88 -14.58
N GLU A 126 4.02 45.72 -15.24
CA GLU A 126 5.20 45.17 -15.94
C GLU A 126 5.81 46.15 -16.96
N GLU A 127 4.99 46.99 -17.60
CA GLU A 127 5.40 48.02 -18.55
C GLU A 127 6.25 49.15 -17.93
N LYS A 128 6.16 49.35 -16.60
CA LYS A 128 6.99 50.34 -15.88
C LYS A 128 8.36 49.79 -15.47
N LEU A 129 8.62 48.50 -15.66
CA LEU A 129 9.92 47.90 -15.35
C LEU A 129 10.94 48.37 -16.38
N TYR A 130 12.06 48.93 -15.90
CA TYR A 130 13.09 49.47 -16.79
C TYR A 130 13.96 48.35 -17.38
N LYS A 131 14.48 47.46 -16.52
CA LYS A 131 15.27 46.30 -16.91
C LYS A 131 15.08 45.17 -15.91
N VAL A 132 14.97 43.93 -16.41
CA VAL A 132 14.84 42.73 -15.58
C VAL A 132 15.99 41.77 -15.89
N TYR A 133 16.83 41.52 -14.88
CA TYR A 133 17.84 40.48 -14.90
C TYR A 133 17.22 39.20 -14.36
N THR A 134 16.82 38.31 -15.27
CA THR A 134 16.18 37.02 -14.96
C THR A 134 17.05 36.11 -14.08
N PHE A 135 16.53 35.01 -13.56
CA PHE A 135 17.39 34.09 -12.82
C PHE A 135 18.42 33.43 -13.76
N ASN A 136 19.70 33.46 -13.38
CA ASN A 136 20.75 32.69 -14.06
C ASN A 136 21.48 31.81 -13.02
N SER A 137 21.70 30.54 -13.35
CA SER A 137 22.26 29.50 -12.47
C SER A 137 23.69 29.77 -12.02
N VAL A 138 24.47 30.52 -12.81
CA VAL A 138 25.83 30.95 -12.45
C VAL A 138 25.77 32.06 -11.39
N ARG A 139 24.89 33.06 -11.57
CA ARG A 139 24.72 34.17 -10.62
C ARG A 139 23.89 33.84 -9.39
N LYS A 140 22.99 32.85 -9.51
CA LYS A 140 22.00 32.43 -8.51
C LYS A 140 21.19 33.60 -7.91
N SER A 141 20.90 34.60 -8.73
CA SER A 141 20.15 35.80 -8.35
C SER A 141 19.29 36.31 -9.51
N MET A 142 18.28 37.11 -9.16
CA MET A 142 17.39 37.85 -10.04
C MET A 142 17.29 39.29 -9.54
N SER A 143 17.27 40.25 -10.46
CA SER A 143 17.16 41.66 -10.12
C SER A 143 16.22 42.40 -11.06
N THR A 144 15.48 43.36 -10.54
CA THR A 144 14.55 44.20 -11.30
C THR A 144 14.82 45.66 -11.01
N VAL A 145 14.91 46.47 -12.07
CA VAL A 145 15.21 47.91 -12.03
C VAL A 145 13.95 48.72 -12.33
N LEU A 146 13.71 49.74 -11.51
CA LEU A 146 12.68 50.75 -11.68
C LEU A 146 13.30 52.13 -11.86
N ARG A 147 12.61 52.98 -12.60
CA ARG A 147 12.92 54.40 -12.67
C ARG A 147 12.10 55.15 -11.63
N ASN A 148 12.76 55.89 -10.74
CA ASN A 148 12.12 56.74 -9.74
C ASN A 148 11.61 58.03 -10.39
N GLY A 149 10.56 58.64 -9.83
CA GLY A 149 9.99 59.90 -10.33
C GLY A 149 10.96 61.08 -10.36
N GLY A 150 12.05 61.03 -9.58
CA GLY A 150 13.12 62.03 -9.57
C GLY A 150 14.26 61.80 -10.58
N GLY A 151 14.10 60.85 -11.52
CA GLY A 151 15.08 60.58 -12.57
C GLY A 151 16.16 59.53 -12.23
N GLY A 152 16.34 59.20 -10.95
CA GLY A 152 17.23 58.10 -10.52
C GLY A 152 16.62 56.71 -10.72
N PHE A 153 17.38 55.66 -10.42
CA PHE A 153 16.94 54.27 -10.56
C PHE A 153 17.01 53.51 -9.23
N ARG A 154 16.07 52.62 -8.98
CA ARG A 154 16.10 51.67 -7.86
C ARG A 154 16.11 50.25 -8.39
N MET A 155 17.10 49.48 -7.98
CA MET A 155 17.20 48.06 -8.28
C MET A 155 16.87 47.23 -7.04
N TYR A 156 15.96 46.27 -7.19
CA TYR A 156 15.75 45.22 -6.21
C TYR A 156 16.46 43.95 -6.66
N SER A 157 17.05 43.20 -5.73
CA SER A 157 17.74 41.95 -6.00
C SER A 157 17.36 40.88 -4.99
N LYS A 158 17.21 39.65 -5.47
CA LYS A 158 16.95 38.47 -4.64
C LYS A 158 17.79 37.31 -5.14
N GLY A 159 18.26 36.47 -4.24
CA GLY A 159 19.07 35.31 -4.62
C GLY A 159 19.54 34.52 -3.42
N ALA A 160 20.41 33.54 -3.69
CA ALA A 160 21.04 32.74 -2.65
C ALA A 160 21.74 33.66 -1.64
N SER A 161 21.45 33.44 -0.36
CA SER A 161 21.84 34.36 0.71
C SER A 161 23.33 34.67 0.72
N GLU A 162 24.17 33.64 0.65
CA GLU A 162 25.63 33.70 0.67
C GLU A 162 26.24 34.42 -0.54
N ILE A 163 25.52 34.50 -1.67
CA ILE A 163 26.00 35.19 -2.88
C ILE A 163 25.63 36.66 -2.82
N ILE A 164 24.37 36.98 -2.52
CA ILE A 164 23.91 38.37 -2.43
C ILE A 164 24.61 39.08 -1.26
N LEU A 165 24.78 38.43 -0.11
CA LEU A 165 25.47 39.03 1.03
C LEU A 165 26.91 39.44 0.72
N ARG A 166 27.64 38.69 -0.12
CA ARG A 166 29.00 39.08 -0.54
C ARG A 166 29.01 40.37 -1.34
N LYS A 167 27.92 40.63 -2.08
CA LYS A 167 27.69 41.82 -2.90
C LYS A 167 27.10 42.99 -2.10
N CYS A 168 26.69 42.77 -0.86
CA CYS A 168 26.18 43.82 0.02
C CYS A 168 27.32 44.58 0.72
N THR A 169 27.30 45.90 0.63
CA THR A 169 28.19 46.79 1.41
C THR A 169 27.49 47.50 2.55
N LYS A 170 26.15 47.47 2.57
CA LYS A 170 25.30 48.02 3.62
C LYS A 170 24.24 47.02 4.06
N ILE A 171 23.69 47.22 5.27
CA ILE A 171 22.55 46.48 5.80
C ILE A 171 21.61 47.46 6.52
N LEU A 172 20.30 47.20 6.50
CA LEU A 172 19.35 48.00 7.27
C LEU A 172 19.44 47.65 8.77
N ASP A 173 19.58 48.66 9.61
CA ASP A 173 19.50 48.53 11.06
C ASP A 173 18.03 48.46 11.56
N LYS A 174 17.84 48.34 12.88
CA LYS A 174 16.51 48.37 13.53
C LYS A 174 15.70 49.67 13.28
N ASN A 175 16.38 50.76 12.92
CA ASN A 175 15.76 52.06 12.63
C ASN A 175 15.47 52.24 11.13
N GLY A 176 15.77 51.23 10.29
CA GLY A 176 15.60 51.29 8.85
C GLY A 176 16.61 52.21 8.16
N GLU A 177 17.77 52.46 8.79
CA GLU A 177 18.87 53.23 8.22
C GLU A 177 19.99 52.31 7.70
N PRO A 178 20.59 52.59 6.53
CA PRO A 178 21.68 51.77 6.00
C PRO A 178 22.95 51.95 6.84
N ARG A 179 23.39 50.90 7.53
CA ARG A 179 24.69 50.85 8.20
C ARG A 179 25.73 50.12 7.34
N LEU A 180 27.01 50.51 7.49
CA LEU A 180 28.12 49.86 6.80
C LEU A 180 28.20 48.38 7.20
N PHE A 181 28.29 47.50 6.20
CA PHE A 181 28.32 46.06 6.38
C PHE A 181 29.71 45.51 6.07
N LYS A 182 30.56 45.41 7.10
CA LYS A 182 31.95 44.99 6.95
C LYS A 182 32.03 43.49 6.64
N VAL A 183 33.18 43.03 6.16
CA VAL A 183 33.40 41.60 5.87
C VAL A 183 33.18 40.74 7.12
N LYS A 184 33.64 41.20 8.30
CA LYS A 184 33.39 40.51 9.57
C LYS A 184 31.91 40.37 9.90
N ASP A 185 31.10 41.41 9.66
CA ASP A 185 29.66 41.38 9.93
C ASP A 185 28.94 40.40 9.00
N ARG A 186 29.39 40.31 7.74
CA ARG A 186 28.91 39.34 6.75
C ARG A 186 29.20 37.91 7.18
N ASP A 187 30.44 37.64 7.60
CA ASP A 187 30.86 36.31 8.06
C ASP A 187 30.11 35.91 9.34
N GLU A 188 29.89 36.86 10.28
CA GLU A 188 29.07 36.62 11.46
C GLU A 188 27.61 36.31 11.11
N MET A 189 27.02 37.02 10.15
CA MET A 189 25.65 36.74 9.69
C MET A 189 25.54 35.35 9.05
N VAL A 190 26.52 34.97 8.24
CA VAL A 190 26.58 33.62 7.67
C VAL A 190 26.62 32.58 8.78
N LYS A 191 27.52 32.73 9.76
CA LYS A 191 27.72 31.76 10.83
C LYS A 191 26.59 31.71 11.86
N LYS A 192 26.01 32.85 12.23
CA LYS A 192 25.00 32.95 13.30
C LYS A 192 23.56 32.81 12.82
N VAL A 193 23.29 33.07 11.54
CA VAL A 193 21.92 33.10 10.99
C VAL A 193 21.76 32.11 9.85
N ILE A 194 22.59 32.21 8.80
CA ILE A 194 22.41 31.44 7.56
C ILE A 194 22.74 29.96 7.77
N GLU A 195 23.88 29.65 8.41
CA GLU A 195 24.29 28.28 8.72
C GLU A 195 23.25 27.59 9.61
N PRO A 196 22.76 28.17 10.72
CA PRO A 196 21.66 27.59 11.48
C PRO A 196 20.38 27.40 10.67
N MET A 197 19.97 28.37 9.84
CA MET A 197 18.81 28.18 8.95
C MET A 197 19.01 26.99 8.00
N ALA A 198 20.18 26.89 7.36
CA ALA A 198 20.52 25.79 6.46
C ALA A 198 20.59 24.43 7.19
N CYS A 199 21.10 24.38 8.42
CA CYS A 199 21.11 23.18 9.27
C CYS A 199 19.70 22.70 9.61
N HIS A 200 18.72 23.60 9.72
CA HIS A 200 17.30 23.24 9.85
C HIS A 200 16.64 22.88 8.52
N GLY A 201 17.41 22.79 7.43
CA GLY A 201 16.92 22.41 6.10
C GLY A 201 16.25 23.55 5.33
N LEU A 202 16.36 24.79 5.81
CA LEU A 202 15.76 25.96 5.16
C LEU A 202 16.59 26.40 3.94
N ARG A 203 15.91 26.73 2.85
CA ARG A 203 16.50 27.43 1.71
C ARG A 203 16.58 28.92 2.05
N THR A 204 17.79 29.44 2.18
CA THR A 204 18.02 30.83 2.57
C THR A 204 18.11 31.76 1.36
N ILE A 205 17.27 32.79 1.34
CA ILE A 205 17.22 33.82 0.29
C ILE A 205 17.49 35.19 0.92
N CYS A 206 18.37 35.97 0.30
CA CYS A 206 18.59 37.36 0.71
C CYS A 206 17.85 38.30 -0.23
N LEU A 207 17.19 39.30 0.36
CA LEU A 207 16.53 40.42 -0.30
C LEU A 207 17.41 41.65 -0.14
N ALA A 208 17.70 42.33 -1.23
CA ALA A 208 18.56 43.52 -1.24
C ALA A 208 18.05 44.57 -2.23
N PHE A 209 18.49 45.81 -2.06
CA PHE A 209 18.25 46.88 -3.02
C PHE A 209 19.49 47.76 -3.22
N ARG A 210 19.48 48.54 -4.29
CA ARG A 210 20.46 49.59 -4.56
C ARG A 210 19.77 50.77 -5.25
N ASP A 211 20.14 51.97 -4.82
CA ASP A 211 19.72 53.22 -5.44
C ASP A 211 20.86 53.78 -6.30
N PHE A 212 20.50 54.24 -7.50
CA PHE A 212 21.39 54.90 -8.44
C PHE A 212 20.94 56.37 -8.59
N PRO A 213 21.88 57.34 -8.49
CA PRO A 213 21.57 58.76 -8.63
C PRO A 213 21.07 59.09 -10.05
N ALA A 214 20.39 60.23 -10.19
CA ALA A 214 19.83 60.69 -11.47
C ALA A 214 20.90 61.24 -12.43
N ASP A 215 22.11 61.48 -11.91
CA ASP A 215 23.14 62.31 -12.53
C ASP A 215 23.85 61.59 -13.69
N ALA A 216 23.89 60.25 -13.66
CA ALA A 216 24.47 59.42 -14.70
C ALA A 216 23.72 58.08 -14.78
N GLU A 217 23.30 57.71 -15.99
CA GLU A 217 22.71 56.40 -16.23
C GLU A 217 23.82 55.32 -16.14
N PRO A 218 23.65 54.29 -15.28
CA PRO A 218 24.60 53.18 -15.21
C PRO A 218 24.69 52.43 -16.55
N ASP A 219 25.86 51.91 -16.90
CA ASP A 219 25.97 50.96 -17.99
C ASP A 219 25.27 49.66 -17.61
N TRP A 220 24.04 49.50 -18.09
CA TRP A 220 23.19 48.35 -17.77
C TRP A 220 23.69 47.02 -18.32
N ASP A 221 24.68 47.03 -19.21
CA ASP A 221 25.26 45.80 -19.78
C ASP A 221 26.45 45.30 -18.94
N SER A 222 27.04 46.17 -18.12
CA SER A 222 28.05 45.82 -17.12
C SER A 222 27.42 45.19 -15.85
N GLU A 223 26.86 43.98 -15.98
CA GLU A 223 26.11 43.30 -14.91
C GLU A 223 26.88 43.20 -13.57
N ASN A 224 28.19 42.95 -13.62
CA ASN A 224 29.00 42.74 -12.40
C ASN A 224 29.12 44.02 -11.56
N GLU A 225 29.21 45.18 -12.21
CA GLU A 225 29.32 46.48 -11.56
C GLU A 225 27.98 46.92 -10.98
N ILE A 226 26.89 46.67 -11.70
CA ILE A 226 25.52 46.97 -11.26
C ILE A 226 25.15 46.14 -10.03
N LEU A 227 25.48 44.85 -10.05
CA LEU A 227 25.17 43.89 -8.98
C LEU A 227 26.18 43.92 -7.82
N SER A 228 26.88 45.03 -7.64
CA SER A 228 27.74 45.31 -6.48
C SER A 228 27.09 46.38 -5.57
N ASP A 229 27.71 46.70 -4.43
CA ASP A 229 27.28 47.76 -3.51
C ASP A 229 25.80 47.72 -3.08
N LEU A 230 25.27 46.52 -2.88
CA LEU A 230 23.89 46.33 -2.47
C LEU A 230 23.67 46.68 -0.99
N THR A 231 22.45 47.07 -0.64
CA THR A 231 21.97 47.19 0.74
C THR A 231 21.09 45.99 1.08
N CYS A 232 21.51 45.17 2.05
CA CYS A 232 20.74 44.04 2.52
C CYS A 232 19.51 44.51 3.30
N ILE A 233 18.33 44.02 2.89
CA ILE A 233 17.04 44.30 3.54
C ILE A 233 16.75 43.21 4.57
N ALA A 234 16.76 41.96 4.11
CA ALA A 234 16.36 40.81 4.91
C ALA A 234 16.96 39.52 4.38
N VAL A 235 17.12 38.53 5.27
CA VAL A 235 17.40 37.14 4.90
C VAL A 235 16.24 36.28 5.36
N VAL A 236 15.63 35.52 4.46
CA VAL A 236 14.49 34.66 4.76
C VAL A 236 14.86 33.19 4.58
N GLY A 237 14.35 32.35 5.48
CA GLY A 237 14.44 30.90 5.42
C GLY A 237 13.13 30.33 4.88
N ILE A 238 13.21 29.64 3.74
CA ILE A 238 12.08 29.04 3.05
C ILE A 238 12.14 27.53 3.24
N GLU A 239 11.04 26.90 3.63
CA GLU A 239 10.92 25.44 3.63
C GLU A 239 9.67 24.95 2.92
N ASP A 240 9.71 23.68 2.56
CA ASP A 240 8.54 22.90 2.19
C ASP A 240 8.03 22.21 3.47
N PRO A 241 6.92 22.69 4.06
CA PRO A 241 6.47 22.23 5.35
C PRO A 241 5.97 20.78 5.27
N VAL A 242 6.21 20.05 6.35
CA VAL A 242 5.67 18.70 6.56
C VAL A 242 4.15 18.80 6.74
N ARG A 243 3.40 17.85 6.18
CA ARG A 243 1.95 17.78 6.40
C ARG A 243 1.66 17.49 7.89
N PRO A 244 0.74 18.21 8.56
CA PRO A 244 0.46 18.04 9.99
C PRO A 244 0.16 16.60 10.43
N GLU A 245 -0.46 15.82 9.55
CA GLU A 245 -0.88 14.44 9.77
C GLU A 245 0.24 13.40 9.56
N VAL A 246 1.33 13.75 8.88
CA VAL A 246 2.42 12.82 8.53
C VAL A 246 3.16 12.27 9.76
N PRO A 247 3.52 13.08 10.79
CA PRO A 247 4.19 12.55 11.98
C PRO A 247 3.39 11.46 12.71
N ASP A 248 2.07 11.65 12.89
CA ASP A 248 1.20 10.64 13.51
C ASP A 248 1.07 9.39 12.63
N ALA A 249 0.95 9.57 11.31
CA ALA A 249 0.88 8.47 10.36
C ALA A 249 2.16 7.60 10.37
N ILE A 250 3.34 8.22 10.42
CA ILE A 250 4.63 7.52 10.50
C ILE A 250 4.74 6.77 11.83
N LEU A 251 4.33 7.38 12.95
CA LEU A 251 4.32 6.73 14.25
C LEU A 251 3.41 5.49 14.26
N LYS A 252 2.24 5.57 13.62
CA LYS A 252 1.33 4.42 13.44
C LYS A 252 1.97 3.31 12.62
N CYS A 253 2.62 3.63 11.50
CA CYS A 253 3.37 2.65 10.70
C CYS A 253 4.48 1.97 11.52
N GLN A 254 5.29 2.75 12.24
CA GLN A 254 6.39 2.22 13.06
C GLN A 254 5.86 1.30 14.18
N ARG A 255 4.79 1.69 14.86
CA ARG A 255 4.12 0.84 15.88
C ARG A 255 3.61 -0.47 15.28
N ALA A 256 3.14 -0.44 14.03
CA ALA A 256 2.69 -1.61 13.27
C ALA A 256 3.83 -2.52 12.78
N GLY A 257 5.09 -2.19 13.10
CA GLY A 257 6.28 -2.92 12.69
C GLY A 257 6.79 -2.58 11.29
N ILE A 258 6.35 -1.45 10.71
CA ILE A 258 6.74 -0.99 9.37
C ILE A 258 7.85 0.05 9.49
N THR A 259 8.98 -0.20 8.84
CA THR A 259 10.11 0.74 8.82
C THR A 259 9.96 1.72 7.67
N VAL A 260 9.71 3.00 7.99
CA VAL A 260 9.64 4.08 7.00
C VAL A 260 11.06 4.60 6.70
N ARG A 261 11.39 4.76 5.42
CA ARG A 261 12.66 5.29 4.92
C ARG A 261 12.38 6.42 3.95
N MET A 262 13.13 7.51 4.06
CA MET A 262 13.08 8.62 3.12
C MET A 262 14.12 8.41 2.02
N VAL A 263 13.70 8.48 0.77
CA VAL A 263 14.58 8.38 -0.40
C VAL A 263 14.33 9.58 -1.29
N THR A 264 15.29 10.50 -1.39
CA THR A 264 15.06 11.80 -2.04
C THR A 264 16.29 12.31 -2.79
N GLY A 265 16.04 13.11 -3.84
CA GLY A 265 17.06 13.86 -4.56
C GLY A 265 17.58 15.10 -3.83
N ASP A 266 16.97 15.47 -2.69
CA ASP A 266 17.37 16.64 -1.91
C ASP A 266 18.72 16.47 -1.19
N ASN A 267 19.27 17.58 -0.71
CA ASN A 267 20.49 17.60 0.09
C ASN A 267 20.29 16.87 1.43
N ILE A 268 21.33 16.17 1.90
CA ILE A 268 21.34 15.42 3.17
C ILE A 268 20.92 16.24 4.38
N ASN A 269 21.29 17.53 4.46
CA ASN A 269 20.91 18.38 5.60
C ASN A 269 19.40 18.64 5.64
N THR A 270 18.80 18.94 4.48
CA THR A 270 17.35 19.12 4.34
C THR A 270 16.61 17.81 4.61
N ALA A 271 17.07 16.71 4.00
CA ALA A 271 16.45 15.40 4.18
C ALA A 271 16.47 14.97 5.65
N ARG A 272 17.59 15.16 6.36
CA ARG A 272 17.73 14.86 7.79
C ARG A 272 16.82 15.72 8.66
N ALA A 273 16.72 17.02 8.37
CA ALA A 273 15.85 17.92 9.11
C ALA A 273 14.37 17.52 8.95
N ILE A 274 13.92 17.22 7.73
CA ILE A 274 12.56 16.75 7.46
C ILE A 274 12.32 15.38 8.09
N ALA A 275 13.28 14.45 7.97
CA ALA A 275 13.15 13.12 8.56
C ALA A 275 13.04 13.16 10.09
N THR A 276 13.72 14.10 10.74
CA THR A 276 13.60 14.35 12.19
C THR A 276 12.23 14.93 12.53
N LYS A 277 11.75 15.93 11.78
CA LYS A 277 10.40 16.53 11.96
C LYS A 277 9.27 15.50 11.76
N CYS A 278 9.44 14.59 10.81
CA CYS A 278 8.48 13.52 10.49
C CYS A 278 8.51 12.35 11.50
N GLY A 279 9.51 12.27 12.38
CA GLY A 279 9.69 11.11 13.28
C GLY A 279 10.28 9.87 12.61
N ILE A 280 10.88 10.00 11.41
CA ILE A 280 11.64 8.91 10.76
C ILE A 280 12.98 8.71 11.47
N LEU A 281 13.62 9.81 11.87
CA LEU A 281 14.83 9.82 12.70
C LEU A 281 14.43 10.19 14.13
N LEU A 282 14.64 9.25 15.05
CA LEU A 282 14.43 9.49 16.47
C LEU A 282 15.73 10.01 17.11
N PRO A 283 15.69 11.10 17.90
CA PRO A 283 16.89 11.61 18.57
C PRO A 283 17.50 10.56 19.51
N GLY A 284 18.79 10.28 19.34
CA GLY A 284 19.53 9.32 20.18
C GLY A 284 19.61 7.90 19.62
N GLU A 285 18.98 7.60 18.49
CA GLU A 285 19.11 6.30 17.81
C GLU A 285 20.25 6.31 16.77
N ASP A 286 20.92 5.16 16.63
CA ASP A 286 22.05 4.96 15.70
C ASP A 286 21.55 4.66 14.27
N PHE A 287 20.87 5.64 13.66
CA PHE A 287 20.38 5.55 12.28
C PHE A 287 21.30 6.23 11.28
N LEU A 288 21.39 5.62 10.11
CA LEU A 288 22.28 6.05 9.04
C LEU A 288 21.55 6.96 8.04
N CYS A 289 22.20 8.08 7.71
CA CYS A 289 21.83 8.97 6.61
C CYS A 289 22.98 8.97 5.60
N LEU A 290 22.74 8.57 4.36
CA LEU A 290 23.76 8.53 3.30
C LEU A 290 23.39 9.42 2.12
N GLU A 291 24.39 9.93 1.43
CA GLU A 291 24.22 10.48 0.08
C GLU A 291 24.34 9.37 -0.98
N GLY A 292 23.64 9.51 -2.12
CA GLY A 292 23.64 8.51 -3.20
C GLY A 292 25.04 8.13 -3.69
N LYS A 293 25.98 9.07 -3.74
CA LYS A 293 27.38 8.79 -4.11
C LYS A 293 28.08 7.88 -3.08
N GLU A 294 27.86 8.14 -1.80
CA GLU A 294 28.44 7.32 -0.73
C GLU A 294 27.78 5.95 -0.66
N PHE A 295 26.46 5.88 -0.81
CA PHE A 295 25.71 4.64 -0.90
C PHE A 295 26.24 3.74 -2.02
N ASN A 296 26.39 4.27 -3.24
CA ASN A 296 26.95 3.52 -4.36
C ASN A 296 28.38 3.04 -4.10
N ARG A 297 29.22 3.84 -3.43
CA ARG A 297 30.59 3.45 -3.09
C ARG A 297 30.62 2.29 -2.09
N LEU A 298 29.68 2.25 -1.14
CA LEU A 298 29.65 1.23 -0.10
C LEU A 298 29.08 -0.11 -0.58
N ILE A 299 28.14 -0.09 -1.52
CA ILE A 299 27.47 -1.31 -2.00
C ILE A 299 28.13 -1.93 -3.23
N ARG A 300 29.04 -1.23 -3.92
CA ARG A 300 29.64 -1.70 -5.18
C ARG A 300 31.03 -2.25 -4.97
N ASN A 301 31.33 -3.36 -5.66
CA ASN A 301 32.67 -3.95 -5.70
C ASN A 301 33.61 -3.17 -6.66
N GLU A 302 34.86 -3.59 -6.79
CA GLU A 302 35.86 -2.98 -7.68
C GLU A 302 35.45 -3.01 -9.17
N LYS A 303 34.55 -3.92 -9.55
CA LYS A 303 33.98 -4.05 -10.90
C LYS A 303 32.76 -3.14 -11.13
N GLY A 304 32.29 -2.45 -10.09
CA GLY A 304 31.12 -1.57 -10.15
C GLY A 304 29.77 -2.28 -10.01
N GLU A 305 29.76 -3.58 -9.72
CA GLU A 305 28.56 -4.39 -9.51
C GLU A 305 28.07 -4.28 -8.07
N VAL A 306 26.77 -4.43 -7.85
CA VAL A 306 26.16 -4.33 -6.52
C VAL A 306 26.38 -5.64 -5.74
N GLU A 307 27.08 -5.56 -4.62
CA GLU A 307 27.31 -6.67 -3.70
C GLU A 307 26.22 -6.69 -2.62
N GLN A 308 25.34 -7.70 -2.68
CA GLN A 308 24.19 -7.82 -1.78
C GLN A 308 24.61 -7.88 -0.30
N GLU A 309 25.73 -8.53 0.03
CA GLU A 309 26.23 -8.64 1.41
C GLU A 309 26.59 -7.27 2.03
N GLN A 310 27.11 -6.34 1.22
CA GLN A 310 27.41 -4.98 1.71
C GLN A 310 26.14 -4.18 1.91
N LEU A 311 25.19 -4.32 0.98
CA LEU A 311 23.88 -3.69 1.11
C LEU A 311 23.17 -4.17 2.38
N ASP A 312 23.25 -5.47 2.66
CA ASP A 312 22.70 -6.16 3.85
C ASP A 312 23.25 -5.62 5.18
N LYS A 313 24.50 -5.12 5.20
CA LYS A 313 25.10 -4.46 6.36
C LYS A 313 24.54 -3.04 6.59
N ILE A 314 24.01 -2.39 5.55
CA ILE A 314 23.69 -0.97 5.53
C ILE A 314 22.18 -0.70 5.63
N TRP A 315 21.37 -1.39 4.82
CA TRP A 315 19.93 -1.09 4.69
C TRP A 315 19.11 -1.22 5.99
N PRO A 316 19.46 -2.09 6.98
CA PRO A 316 18.69 -2.16 8.23
C PRO A 316 18.76 -0.87 9.04
N LYS A 317 19.92 -0.19 9.04
CA LYS A 317 20.15 1.09 9.72
C LYS A 317 19.85 2.31 8.85
N LEU A 318 19.86 2.17 7.53
CA LEU A 318 19.57 3.26 6.60
C LEU A 318 18.12 3.75 6.77
N ARG A 319 17.96 5.04 7.08
CA ARG A 319 16.66 5.72 7.18
C ARG A 319 16.48 6.83 6.17
N VAL A 320 17.59 7.47 5.76
CA VAL A 320 17.57 8.56 4.79
C VAL A 320 18.62 8.30 3.72
N LEU A 321 18.17 8.23 2.46
CA LEU A 321 19.03 8.25 1.29
C LEU A 321 18.78 9.58 0.54
N ALA A 322 19.76 10.49 0.62
CA ALA A 322 19.70 11.82 0.06
C ALA A 322 20.49 11.91 -1.27
N ARG A 323 20.21 12.92 -2.10
CA ARG A 323 20.77 13.07 -3.46
C ARG A 323 20.73 11.76 -4.27
N SER A 324 19.67 10.97 -4.10
CA SER A 324 19.50 9.69 -4.78
C SER A 324 19.14 9.89 -6.25
N SER A 325 19.81 9.18 -7.15
CA SER A 325 19.37 9.04 -8.53
C SER A 325 18.21 8.03 -8.65
N PRO A 326 17.45 8.02 -9.78
CA PRO A 326 16.44 7.00 -10.06
C PRO A 326 16.96 5.56 -9.90
N THR A 327 18.18 5.31 -10.38
CA THR A 327 18.86 4.02 -10.26
C THR A 327 19.15 3.65 -8.81
N ASP A 328 19.52 4.61 -7.96
CA ASP A 328 19.80 4.35 -6.55
C ASP A 328 18.53 3.93 -5.81
N LYS A 329 17.39 4.56 -6.13
CA LYS A 329 16.08 4.18 -5.58
C LYS A 329 15.75 2.74 -5.94
N HIS A 330 15.90 2.37 -7.22
CA HIS A 330 15.64 1.02 -7.70
C HIS A 330 16.57 -0.01 -7.04
N THR A 331 17.88 0.27 -6.97
CA THR A 331 18.86 -0.63 -6.33
C THR A 331 18.57 -0.84 -4.85
N LEU A 332 18.21 0.22 -4.11
CA LEU A 332 17.82 0.09 -2.71
C LEU A 332 16.57 -0.79 -2.55
N VAL A 333 15.53 -0.56 -3.35
CA VAL A 333 14.28 -1.34 -3.29
C VAL A 333 14.53 -2.80 -3.61
N LYS A 334 15.23 -3.08 -4.72
CA LYS A 334 15.61 -4.44 -5.11
C LYS A 334 16.45 -5.12 -4.01
N GLY A 335 17.45 -4.42 -3.48
CA GLY A 335 18.31 -4.96 -2.43
C GLY A 335 17.58 -5.29 -1.13
N ILE A 336 16.56 -4.51 -0.73
CA ILE A 336 15.74 -4.83 0.45
C ILE A 336 14.85 -6.05 0.18
N ILE A 337 14.30 -6.18 -1.03
CA ILE A 337 13.47 -7.31 -1.43
C ILE A 337 14.28 -8.61 -1.45
N ASP A 338 15.51 -8.55 -1.95
CA ASP A 338 16.41 -9.69 -2.12
C ASP A 338 17.19 -10.03 -0.82
N SER A 339 17.11 -9.16 0.20
CA SER A 339 17.84 -9.33 1.46
C SER A 339 17.38 -10.53 2.30
N THR A 340 18.35 -11.20 2.92
CA THR A 340 18.14 -12.38 3.79
C THR A 340 18.48 -12.13 5.27
N VAL A 341 18.83 -10.89 5.66
CA VAL A 341 19.26 -10.54 7.03
C VAL A 341 18.16 -10.79 8.08
N GLY A 342 16.89 -10.75 7.67
CA GLY A 342 15.76 -11.06 8.56
C GLY A 342 15.26 -12.49 8.40
N ASP A 343 14.61 -13.02 9.44
CA ASP A 343 13.93 -14.34 9.42
C ASP A 343 12.88 -14.49 8.31
N GLN A 344 12.48 -13.37 7.68
CA GLN A 344 11.45 -13.29 6.66
C GLN A 344 11.85 -12.32 5.55
N ARG A 345 11.50 -12.66 4.30
CA ARG A 345 11.57 -11.75 3.15
C ARG A 345 10.81 -10.46 3.46
N GLN A 346 11.44 -9.32 3.16
CA GLN A 346 10.81 -8.02 3.33
C GLN A 346 9.73 -7.80 2.26
N VAL A 347 8.70 -7.03 2.62
CA VAL A 347 7.68 -6.57 1.66
C VAL A 347 7.80 -5.06 1.59
N VAL A 348 8.22 -4.57 0.43
CA VAL A 348 8.61 -3.18 0.23
C VAL A 348 7.53 -2.43 -0.53
N ALA A 349 6.96 -1.43 0.12
CA ALA A 349 6.12 -0.45 -0.53
C ALA A 349 6.94 0.80 -0.91
N VAL A 350 6.70 1.36 -2.08
CA VAL A 350 7.39 2.56 -2.57
C VAL A 350 6.38 3.65 -2.87
N THR A 351 6.67 4.90 -2.50
CA THR A 351 5.86 6.05 -2.93
C THR A 351 6.66 6.95 -3.87
N GLY A 352 6.02 7.44 -4.93
CA GLY A 352 6.65 8.33 -5.91
C GLY A 352 5.64 9.20 -6.65
N ASP A 353 6.12 10.33 -7.15
CA ASP A 353 5.33 11.29 -7.93
C ASP A 353 5.98 11.60 -9.29
N GLY A 354 7.31 11.45 -9.40
CA GLY A 354 8.05 11.76 -10.61
C GLY A 354 8.22 10.58 -11.57
N THR A 355 8.55 10.89 -12.82
CA THR A 355 9.02 9.92 -13.83
C THR A 355 10.25 9.14 -13.34
N ASN A 356 11.07 9.80 -12.54
CA ASN A 356 12.25 9.26 -11.86
C ASN A 356 11.94 8.09 -10.92
N ASP A 357 10.71 7.98 -10.42
CA ASP A 357 10.32 6.93 -9.47
C ASP A 357 9.79 5.68 -10.18
N GLY A 358 9.49 5.75 -11.49
CA GLY A 358 8.90 4.67 -12.26
C GLY A 358 9.58 3.30 -12.09
N PRO A 359 10.92 3.19 -12.27
CA PRO A 359 11.62 1.91 -12.10
C PRO A 359 11.59 1.35 -10.68
N ALA A 360 11.53 2.22 -9.66
CA ALA A 360 11.44 1.80 -8.26
C ALA A 360 10.01 1.40 -7.89
N LEU A 361 9.01 2.14 -8.37
CA LEU A 361 7.59 1.83 -8.22
C LEU A 361 7.25 0.47 -8.83
N LYS A 362 7.73 0.21 -10.05
CA LYS A 362 7.45 -1.06 -10.74
C LYS A 362 8.14 -2.27 -10.11
N LYS A 363 9.28 -2.06 -9.46
CA LYS A 363 10.05 -3.14 -8.80
C LYS A 363 9.56 -3.45 -7.38
N ALA A 364 8.89 -2.51 -6.73
CA ALA A 364 8.33 -2.67 -5.40
C ALA A 364 7.31 -3.83 -5.35
N ASP A 365 7.09 -4.42 -4.17
CA ASP A 365 5.96 -5.34 -3.99
C ASP A 365 4.62 -4.58 -4.07
N VAL A 366 4.62 -3.29 -3.69
CA VAL A 366 3.49 -2.36 -3.86
C VAL A 366 3.99 -0.96 -4.19
N GLY A 367 3.66 -0.44 -5.38
CA GLY A 367 3.92 0.94 -5.79
C GLY A 367 2.75 1.88 -5.51
N PHE A 368 3.01 3.03 -4.88
CA PHE A 368 2.07 4.12 -4.66
C PHE A 368 2.42 5.33 -5.52
N ALA A 369 1.47 5.80 -6.33
CA ALA A 369 1.58 7.07 -7.04
C ALA A 369 0.68 8.16 -6.46
N MET A 370 1.15 9.40 -6.56
CA MET A 370 0.38 10.59 -6.20
C MET A 370 -0.64 10.91 -7.30
N GLY A 371 -1.90 11.07 -6.94
CA GLY A 371 -3.01 11.31 -7.86
C GLY A 371 -3.02 12.73 -8.43
N ILE A 372 -2.66 13.72 -7.61
CA ILE A 372 -2.70 15.14 -7.98
C ILE A 372 -1.34 15.60 -8.50
N ALA A 373 -0.28 15.43 -7.70
CA ALA A 373 1.07 15.86 -8.03
C ALA A 373 1.82 14.88 -8.95
N GLY A 374 1.37 13.62 -9.02
CA GLY A 374 2.09 12.57 -9.75
C GLY A 374 1.93 12.66 -11.26
N THR A 375 3.05 12.46 -11.95
CA THR A 375 3.13 12.31 -13.41
C THR A 375 2.38 11.06 -13.88
N ASP A 376 1.91 11.08 -15.13
CA ASP A 376 1.17 9.94 -15.69
C ASP A 376 2.03 8.67 -15.76
N VAL A 377 3.33 8.81 -16.03
CA VAL A 377 4.29 7.70 -15.98
C VAL A 377 4.37 7.06 -14.59
N ALA A 378 4.40 7.88 -13.52
CA ALA A 378 4.40 7.35 -12.15
C ALA A 378 3.08 6.63 -11.82
N LYS A 379 1.94 7.20 -12.24
CA LYS A 379 0.62 6.58 -12.08
C LYS A 379 0.53 5.24 -12.79
N GLU A 380 1.02 5.17 -14.03
CA GLU A 380 1.04 3.94 -14.83
C GLU A 380 1.95 2.85 -14.26
N ALA A 381 3.08 3.23 -13.65
CA ALA A 381 4.01 2.30 -13.01
C ALA A 381 3.54 1.79 -11.63
N SER A 382 2.53 2.42 -11.03
CA SER A 382 2.04 2.13 -9.67
C SER A 382 0.87 1.17 -9.60
N ASP A 383 0.70 0.52 -8.44
CA ASP A 383 -0.40 -0.39 -8.16
C ASP A 383 -1.59 0.29 -7.47
N ILE A 384 -1.31 1.30 -6.65
CA ILE A 384 -2.30 2.08 -5.91
C ILE A 384 -2.05 3.57 -6.17
N ILE A 385 -3.09 4.30 -6.55
CA ILE A 385 -3.05 5.76 -6.72
C ILE A 385 -3.73 6.43 -5.52
N LEU A 386 -3.00 7.34 -4.87
CA LEU A 386 -3.52 8.17 -3.78
C LEU A 386 -4.21 9.41 -4.37
N THR A 387 -5.53 9.44 -4.36
CA THR A 387 -6.31 10.53 -4.98
C THR A 387 -6.21 11.86 -4.23
N ASP A 388 -5.75 11.85 -2.98
CA ASP A 388 -5.62 13.01 -2.10
C ASP A 388 -4.17 13.40 -1.77
N ASP A 389 -3.18 12.70 -2.35
CA ASP A 389 -1.76 12.94 -2.13
C ASP A 389 -1.36 12.91 -0.64
N ASN A 390 -2.04 12.10 0.17
CA ASN A 390 -1.84 12.07 1.62
C ASN A 390 -1.20 10.75 2.10
N PHE A 391 -0.12 10.86 2.89
CA PHE A 391 0.53 9.69 3.49
C PHE A 391 -0.40 8.90 4.43
N THR A 392 -1.39 9.54 5.05
CA THR A 392 -2.39 8.84 5.88
C THR A 392 -3.18 7.79 5.10
N SER A 393 -3.38 7.98 3.80
CA SER A 393 -4.04 7.03 2.91
C SER A 393 -3.27 5.72 2.81
N ILE A 394 -1.93 5.75 2.92
CA ILE A 394 -1.08 4.55 2.97
C ILE A 394 -1.32 3.77 4.25
N VAL A 395 -1.47 4.44 5.41
CA VAL A 395 -1.81 3.78 6.67
C VAL A 395 -3.16 3.08 6.56
N LYS A 396 -4.15 3.72 5.92
CA LYS A 396 -5.45 3.09 5.64
C LYS A 396 -5.30 1.90 4.70
N ALA A 397 -4.44 1.97 3.69
CA ALA A 397 -4.19 0.84 2.79
C ALA A 397 -3.60 -0.37 3.53
N VAL A 398 -2.63 -0.16 4.43
CA VAL A 398 -2.11 -1.23 5.32
C VAL A 398 -3.24 -1.84 6.15
N MET A 399 -4.08 -1.00 6.74
CA MET A 399 -5.18 -1.45 7.58
C MET A 399 -6.21 -2.29 6.79
N TRP A 400 -6.55 -1.86 5.57
CA TRP A 400 -7.41 -2.61 4.66
C TRP A 400 -6.77 -3.92 4.21
N GLY A 401 -5.48 -3.93 3.87
CA GLY A 401 -4.77 -5.16 3.49
C GLY A 401 -4.72 -6.19 4.62
N ARG A 402 -4.44 -5.75 5.85
CA ARG A 402 -4.50 -6.62 7.04
C ARG A 402 -5.91 -7.16 7.29
N ASN A 403 -6.93 -6.35 7.03
CA ASN A 403 -8.32 -6.75 7.18
C ASN A 403 -8.74 -7.78 6.13
N VAL A 404 -8.28 -7.64 4.88
CA VAL A 404 -8.54 -8.62 3.81
C VAL A 404 -8.00 -10.00 4.20
N TYR A 405 -6.75 -10.07 4.67
CA TYR A 405 -6.14 -11.34 5.10
C TYR A 405 -6.91 -11.99 6.26
N ASP A 406 -7.28 -11.21 7.28
CA ASP A 406 -8.06 -11.72 8.41
C ASP A 406 -9.45 -12.17 7.98
N SER A 407 -10.10 -11.44 7.08
CA SER A 407 -11.41 -11.77 6.53
C SER A 407 -11.40 -13.08 5.73
N ILE A 408 -10.36 -13.31 4.92
CA ILE A 408 -10.16 -14.61 4.23
C ILE A 408 -9.98 -15.73 5.26
N SER A 409 -9.19 -15.50 6.31
CA SER A 409 -8.94 -16.48 7.36
C SER A 409 -10.22 -16.83 8.15
N LYS A 410 -11.06 -15.83 8.47
CA LYS A 410 -12.37 -16.03 9.14
C LYS A 410 -13.29 -16.88 8.28
N PHE A 411 -13.40 -16.54 6.99
CA PHE A 411 -14.20 -17.30 6.03
C PHE A 411 -13.74 -18.75 5.91
N LEU A 412 -12.44 -18.98 5.71
CA LEU A 412 -11.89 -20.32 5.62
C LEU A 412 -12.09 -21.13 6.90
N GLN A 413 -12.03 -20.51 8.08
CA GLN A 413 -12.24 -21.21 9.35
C GLN A 413 -13.66 -21.79 9.41
N PHE A 414 -14.64 -20.97 9.03
CA PHE A 414 -16.03 -21.38 8.96
C PHE A 414 -16.23 -22.48 7.90
N GLN A 415 -15.83 -22.22 6.66
CA GLN A 415 -16.05 -23.12 5.52
C GLN A 415 -15.41 -24.50 5.74
N LEU A 416 -14.16 -24.55 6.23
CA LEU A 416 -13.48 -25.81 6.52
C LEU A 416 -14.14 -26.58 7.67
N THR A 417 -14.65 -25.90 8.70
CA THR A 417 -15.38 -26.56 9.80
C THR A 417 -16.63 -27.25 9.28
N VAL A 418 -17.45 -26.54 8.48
CA VAL A 418 -18.67 -27.10 7.88
C VAL A 418 -18.35 -28.28 6.98
N ASN A 419 -17.33 -28.16 6.11
CA ASN A 419 -16.91 -29.23 5.20
C ASN A 419 -16.47 -30.50 5.94
N VAL A 420 -15.63 -30.35 6.97
CA VAL A 420 -15.14 -31.49 7.76
C VAL A 420 -16.31 -32.23 8.40
N VAL A 421 -17.25 -31.52 9.02
CA VAL A 421 -18.41 -32.13 9.68
C VAL A 421 -19.36 -32.75 8.65
N ALA A 422 -19.69 -32.05 7.57
CA ALA A 422 -20.60 -32.55 6.54
C ALA A 422 -20.09 -33.84 5.89
N VAL A 423 -18.80 -33.91 5.56
CA VAL A 423 -18.19 -35.11 4.95
C VAL A 423 -18.17 -36.28 5.92
N ILE A 424 -17.78 -36.07 7.18
CA ILE A 424 -17.74 -37.14 8.18
C ILE A 424 -19.16 -37.65 8.48
N VAL A 425 -20.13 -36.75 8.63
CA VAL A 425 -21.54 -37.13 8.86
C VAL A 425 -22.10 -37.93 7.68
N ALA A 426 -21.87 -37.48 6.44
CA ALA A 426 -22.32 -38.18 5.25
C ALA A 426 -21.67 -39.57 5.12
N PHE A 427 -20.36 -39.66 5.34
CA PHE A 427 -19.61 -40.92 5.26
C PHE A 427 -20.05 -41.90 6.34
N THR A 428 -20.03 -41.50 7.61
CA THR A 428 -20.40 -42.37 8.73
C THR A 428 -21.88 -42.75 8.67
N GLY A 429 -22.76 -41.83 8.26
CA GLY A 429 -24.17 -42.11 8.00
C GLY A 429 -24.33 -43.17 6.91
N ALA A 430 -23.71 -42.98 5.74
CA ALA A 430 -23.79 -43.95 4.65
C ALA A 430 -23.23 -45.33 5.05
N CYS A 431 -22.16 -45.39 5.85
CA CYS A 431 -21.60 -46.66 6.31
C CYS A 431 -22.51 -47.42 7.29
N ILE A 432 -23.25 -46.72 8.15
CA ILE A 432 -24.03 -47.34 9.23
C ILE A 432 -25.50 -47.53 8.83
N THR A 433 -26.13 -46.50 8.27
CA THR A 433 -27.56 -46.48 7.92
C THR A 433 -27.84 -46.76 6.45
N GLN A 434 -26.80 -47.05 5.63
CA GLN A 434 -26.90 -47.27 4.17
C GLN A 434 -27.50 -46.09 3.37
N ASP A 435 -27.70 -44.96 4.03
CA ASP A 435 -28.22 -43.71 3.48
C ASP A 435 -27.63 -42.54 4.27
N SER A 436 -27.49 -41.39 3.62
CA SER A 436 -26.97 -40.18 4.24
C SER A 436 -28.07 -39.49 5.06
N PRO A 437 -27.79 -39.06 6.31
CA PRO A 437 -28.77 -38.36 7.14
C PRO A 437 -29.14 -36.98 6.58
N LEU A 438 -28.32 -36.43 5.68
CA LEU A 438 -28.60 -35.20 4.94
C LEU A 438 -28.91 -35.56 3.49
N LYS A 439 -30.10 -35.15 3.02
CA LYS A 439 -30.54 -35.38 1.63
C LYS A 439 -29.86 -34.41 0.65
N ALA A 440 -29.84 -34.76 -0.63
CA ALA A 440 -29.13 -33.99 -1.66
C ALA A 440 -29.53 -32.49 -1.70
N VAL A 441 -30.83 -32.19 -1.63
CA VAL A 441 -31.32 -30.79 -1.63
C VAL A 441 -30.91 -30.04 -0.37
N GLN A 442 -30.92 -30.70 0.79
CA GLN A 442 -30.47 -30.12 2.06
C GLN A 442 -28.97 -29.84 2.05
N MET A 443 -28.17 -30.72 1.43
CA MET A 443 -26.74 -30.51 1.23
C MET A 443 -26.46 -29.31 0.32
N LEU A 444 -27.26 -29.10 -0.74
CA LEU A 444 -27.15 -27.90 -1.58
C LEU A 444 -27.47 -26.63 -0.79
N TRP A 445 -28.47 -26.66 0.09
CA TRP A 445 -28.78 -25.54 0.97
C TRP A 445 -27.64 -25.24 1.95
N VAL A 446 -27.07 -26.27 2.58
CA VAL A 446 -25.87 -26.13 3.43
C VAL A 446 -24.71 -25.52 2.64
N ASN A 447 -24.46 -26.00 1.41
CA ASN A 447 -23.42 -25.47 0.54
C ASN A 447 -23.63 -23.97 0.24
N LEU A 448 -24.88 -23.56 -0.02
CA LEU A 448 -25.20 -22.15 -0.25
C LEU A 448 -24.93 -21.27 0.98
N ILE A 449 -25.29 -21.75 2.18
CA ILE A 449 -25.01 -21.06 3.45
C ILE A 449 -23.50 -20.91 3.64
N MET A 450 -22.75 -22.00 3.50
CA MET A 450 -21.33 -22.03 3.84
C MET A 450 -20.42 -21.33 2.84
N ASP A 451 -20.77 -21.33 1.55
CA ASP A 451 -19.92 -20.76 0.51
C ASP A 451 -20.37 -19.33 0.18
N THR A 452 -21.59 -19.17 -0.34
CA THR A 452 -22.01 -17.89 -0.92
C THR A 452 -22.41 -16.88 0.14
N PHE A 453 -23.26 -17.28 1.10
CA PHE A 453 -23.73 -16.37 2.15
C PHE A 453 -22.65 -16.06 3.18
N ALA A 454 -21.90 -17.05 3.64
CA ALA A 454 -20.85 -16.81 4.61
C ALA A 454 -19.65 -16.05 4.02
N SER A 455 -19.28 -16.27 2.74
CA SER A 455 -18.25 -15.43 2.11
C SER A 455 -18.69 -13.97 2.06
N LEU A 456 -19.96 -13.70 1.71
CA LEU A 456 -20.49 -12.34 1.71
C LEU A 456 -20.53 -11.72 3.11
N ALA A 457 -20.91 -12.49 4.14
CA ALA A 457 -21.03 -12.02 5.51
C ALA A 457 -19.67 -11.76 6.17
N LEU A 458 -18.73 -12.71 6.05
CA LEU A 458 -17.44 -12.66 6.73
C LEU A 458 -16.38 -11.86 5.97
N ALA A 459 -16.44 -11.80 4.63
CA ALA A 459 -15.47 -11.03 3.84
C ALA A 459 -15.72 -9.51 3.83
N THR A 460 -16.87 -9.06 4.33
CA THR A 460 -17.29 -7.64 4.28
C THR A 460 -17.11 -6.89 5.59
N GLU A 461 -16.37 -7.44 6.56
CA GLU A 461 -16.12 -6.74 7.82
C GLU A 461 -15.25 -5.49 7.63
N PRO A 462 -15.59 -4.36 8.29
CA PRO A 462 -14.79 -3.14 8.22
C PRO A 462 -13.53 -3.23 9.10
N PRO A 463 -12.41 -2.60 8.70
CA PRO A 463 -11.18 -2.60 9.47
C PRO A 463 -11.30 -1.91 10.84
N THR A 464 -10.39 -2.27 11.74
CA THR A 464 -10.22 -1.65 13.07
C THR A 464 -8.77 -1.23 13.28
N GLU A 465 -8.54 -0.21 14.12
CA GLU A 465 -7.18 0.25 14.44
C GLU A 465 -6.35 -0.79 15.21
N ALA A 466 -7.00 -1.76 15.86
CA ALA A 466 -6.33 -2.88 16.52
C ALA A 466 -5.44 -3.68 15.56
N LEU A 467 -5.76 -3.69 14.26
CA LEU A 467 -4.94 -4.32 13.22
C LEU A 467 -3.55 -3.68 13.09
N LEU A 468 -3.38 -2.41 13.51
CA LEU A 468 -2.10 -1.70 13.48
C LEU A 468 -1.24 -1.92 14.73
N LEU A 469 -1.75 -2.64 15.75
CA LEU A 469 -0.99 -2.91 16.98
C LEU A 469 -0.12 -4.17 16.90
N ARG A 470 -0.30 -4.98 15.86
CA ARG A 470 0.48 -6.21 15.62
C ARG A 470 1.49 -6.04 14.49
N LYS A 471 2.52 -6.89 14.48
CA LYS A 471 3.46 -7.00 13.36
C LYS A 471 2.81 -7.66 12.14
N PRO A 472 3.32 -7.45 10.91
CA PRO A 472 2.84 -8.15 9.72
C PRO A 472 3.03 -9.68 9.85
N TYR A 473 2.20 -10.47 9.17
CA TYR A 473 2.27 -11.93 9.24
C TYR A 473 3.54 -12.47 8.57
N GLY A 474 3.98 -11.84 7.48
CA GLY A 474 5.12 -12.27 6.67
C GLY A 474 4.67 -13.24 5.59
N ARG A 475 5.25 -13.11 4.39
CA ARG A 475 4.78 -13.79 3.15
C ARG A 475 4.75 -15.32 3.23
N ASN A 476 5.66 -15.91 4.01
CA ASN A 476 5.84 -17.37 4.08
C ASN A 476 5.06 -18.02 5.24
N LYS A 477 4.25 -17.27 6.00
CA LYS A 477 3.43 -17.90 7.05
C LYS A 477 2.27 -18.69 6.42
N PRO A 478 1.99 -19.90 6.93
CA PRO A 478 0.86 -20.68 6.44
C PRO A 478 -0.45 -19.95 6.73
N LEU A 479 -1.36 -19.94 5.76
CA LEU A 479 -2.69 -19.32 5.88
C LEU A 479 -3.51 -19.96 7.02
N ILE A 480 -3.44 -21.29 7.15
CA ILE A 480 -4.09 -22.00 8.25
C ILE A 480 -3.16 -21.98 9.46
N SER A 481 -3.46 -21.09 10.40
CA SER A 481 -2.73 -20.99 11.67
C SER A 481 -3.09 -22.12 12.63
N ARG A 482 -2.22 -22.35 13.63
CA ARG A 482 -2.48 -23.36 14.68
C ARG A 482 -3.73 -23.04 15.51
N THR A 483 -4.01 -21.76 15.76
CA THR A 483 -5.23 -21.33 16.44
C THR A 483 -6.47 -21.59 15.61
N MET A 484 -6.39 -21.36 14.30
CA MET A 484 -7.47 -21.68 13.36
C MET A 484 -7.73 -23.19 13.31
N MET A 485 -6.69 -24.03 13.21
CA MET A 485 -6.85 -25.49 13.24
C MET A 485 -7.46 -25.99 14.55
N LYS A 486 -7.06 -25.41 15.69
CA LYS A 486 -7.68 -25.68 16.99
C LYS A 486 -9.18 -25.39 16.95
N ASN A 487 -9.57 -24.23 16.43
CA ASN A 487 -10.98 -23.84 16.34
C ASN A 487 -11.75 -24.79 15.42
N ILE A 488 -11.22 -25.10 14.23
CA ILE A 488 -11.85 -26.01 13.25
C ILE A 488 -12.12 -27.37 13.88
N LEU A 489 -11.11 -27.99 14.48
CA LEU A 489 -11.25 -29.32 15.06
C LEU A 489 -12.10 -29.31 16.34
N GLY A 490 -11.99 -28.27 17.17
CA GLY A 490 -12.77 -28.13 18.39
C GLY A 490 -14.27 -28.02 18.12
N HIS A 491 -14.65 -27.21 17.13
CA HIS A 491 -16.04 -27.09 16.68
C HIS A 491 -16.51 -28.37 15.97
N ALA A 492 -15.67 -28.97 15.12
CA ALA A 492 -16.01 -30.22 14.46
C ALA A 492 -16.33 -31.35 15.45
N VAL A 493 -15.55 -31.48 16.54
CA VAL A 493 -15.81 -32.47 17.59
C VAL A 493 -17.16 -32.27 18.26
N TYR A 494 -17.53 -31.03 18.61
CA TYR A 494 -18.83 -30.73 19.20
C TYR A 494 -19.97 -31.08 18.24
N GLN A 495 -19.91 -30.56 17.01
CA GLN A 495 -20.95 -30.78 16.02
C GLN A 495 -21.12 -32.26 15.68
N LEU A 496 -20.02 -33.02 15.53
CA LEU A 496 -20.09 -34.46 15.29
C LEU A 496 -20.70 -35.22 16.47
N THR A 497 -20.32 -34.88 17.70
CA THR A 497 -20.85 -35.52 18.91
C THR A 497 -22.36 -35.32 19.00
N ILE A 498 -22.83 -34.09 18.79
CA ILE A 498 -24.25 -33.74 18.81
C ILE A 498 -25.00 -34.43 17.66
N ILE A 499 -24.51 -34.34 16.42
CA ILE A 499 -25.20 -34.91 15.26
C ILE A 499 -25.29 -36.42 15.37
N PHE A 500 -24.23 -37.12 15.79
CA PHE A 500 -24.31 -38.57 15.99
C PHE A 500 -25.21 -38.96 17.16
N THR A 501 -25.22 -38.17 18.24
CA THR A 501 -26.16 -38.40 19.34
C THR A 501 -27.60 -38.26 18.87
N LEU A 502 -27.91 -37.21 18.10
CA LEU A 502 -29.24 -37.02 17.52
C LEU A 502 -29.57 -38.10 16.49
N LEU A 503 -28.61 -38.51 15.66
CA LEU A 503 -28.82 -39.54 14.63
C LEU A 503 -29.12 -40.93 15.22
N PHE A 504 -28.43 -41.32 16.30
CA PHE A 504 -28.55 -42.67 16.87
C PHE A 504 -29.50 -42.78 18.05
N ALA A 505 -29.65 -41.71 18.83
CA ALA A 505 -30.46 -41.69 20.05
C ALA A 505 -31.59 -40.64 20.01
N GLY A 506 -31.69 -39.81 18.98
CA GLY A 506 -32.70 -38.75 18.87
C GLY A 506 -34.13 -39.28 18.94
N GLU A 507 -34.40 -40.45 18.33
CA GLU A 507 -35.69 -41.15 18.42
C GLU A 507 -36.15 -41.37 19.87
N LYS A 508 -35.23 -41.70 20.79
CA LYS A 508 -35.52 -41.94 22.21
C LYS A 508 -35.62 -40.66 23.02
N PHE A 509 -34.83 -39.65 22.65
CA PHE A 509 -34.81 -38.36 23.36
C PHE A 509 -36.06 -37.52 23.08
N PHE A 510 -36.57 -37.58 21.86
CA PHE A 510 -37.73 -36.80 21.44
C PHE A 510 -39.03 -37.61 21.37
N ASP A 511 -38.99 -38.92 21.67
CA ASP A 511 -40.12 -39.85 21.60
C ASP A 511 -40.81 -39.81 20.23
N ILE A 512 -40.00 -39.96 19.17
CA ILE A 512 -40.42 -39.88 17.76
C ILE A 512 -40.01 -41.13 17.00
N ASP A 513 -40.74 -41.42 15.92
CA ASP A 513 -40.46 -42.57 15.06
C ASP A 513 -39.08 -42.47 14.40
N SER A 514 -38.38 -43.61 14.36
CA SER A 514 -37.02 -43.68 13.82
C SER A 514 -37.01 -43.51 12.30
N GLY A 515 -36.36 -42.43 11.84
CA GLY A 515 -36.10 -42.23 10.42
C GLY A 515 -35.09 -43.21 9.79
N ARG A 516 -34.35 -44.00 10.60
CA ARG A 516 -33.22 -44.82 10.12
C ARG A 516 -33.60 -46.03 9.29
N ASN A 517 -34.76 -46.63 9.56
CA ASN A 517 -35.23 -47.85 8.89
C ASN A 517 -36.29 -47.57 7.82
N ALA A 518 -36.41 -46.32 7.38
CA ALA A 518 -37.47 -45.92 6.47
C ALA A 518 -37.18 -46.41 5.04
N PRO A 519 -38.15 -47.02 4.33
CA PRO A 519 -37.95 -47.52 2.96
C PRO A 519 -37.71 -46.39 1.94
N LEU A 520 -37.17 -46.74 0.76
CA LEU A 520 -36.60 -45.83 -0.26
C LEU A 520 -37.55 -44.74 -0.84
N HIS A 521 -38.83 -44.69 -0.47
CA HIS A 521 -39.79 -43.64 -0.88
C HIS A 521 -40.70 -43.19 0.28
N SER A 522 -40.22 -43.33 1.51
CA SER A 522 -40.93 -42.88 2.71
C SER A 522 -41.11 -41.36 2.75
N PRO A 523 -42.19 -40.86 3.37
CA PRO A 523 -42.36 -39.42 3.60
C PRO A 523 -41.21 -38.88 4.49
N PRO A 524 -40.91 -37.58 4.40
CA PRO A 524 -39.87 -36.97 5.23
C PRO A 524 -40.16 -37.19 6.70
N THR A 525 -39.13 -37.60 7.46
CA THR A 525 -39.27 -37.97 8.87
C THR A 525 -38.93 -36.78 9.76
N GLU A 526 -39.64 -36.66 10.88
CA GLU A 526 -39.36 -35.62 11.88
C GLU A 526 -37.94 -35.79 12.44
N HIS A 527 -37.50 -37.03 12.65
CA HIS A 527 -36.18 -37.36 13.15
C HIS A 527 -35.05 -36.76 12.31
N TYR A 528 -35.03 -36.98 10.99
CA TYR A 528 -34.01 -36.39 10.13
C TYR A 528 -34.18 -34.89 9.95
N THR A 529 -35.40 -34.36 10.08
CA THR A 529 -35.62 -32.92 10.06
C THR A 529 -35.01 -32.23 11.30
N ILE A 530 -35.06 -32.85 12.48
CA ILE A 530 -34.36 -32.36 13.69
C ILE A 530 -32.84 -32.37 13.49
N VAL A 531 -32.30 -33.45 12.90
CA VAL A 531 -30.86 -33.55 12.61
C VAL A 531 -30.43 -32.44 11.65
N PHE A 532 -31.16 -32.25 10.54
CA PHE A 532 -30.91 -31.19 9.57
C PHE A 532 -31.04 -29.80 10.18
N ASN A 533 -32.13 -29.52 10.93
CA ASN A 533 -32.36 -28.21 11.51
C ASN A 533 -31.33 -27.87 12.59
N THR A 534 -30.98 -28.83 13.45
CA THR A 534 -29.92 -28.64 14.46
C THR A 534 -28.56 -28.40 13.79
N PHE A 535 -28.25 -29.11 12.71
CA PHE A 535 -27.03 -28.89 11.95
C PHE A 535 -26.94 -27.46 11.42
N VAL A 536 -28.00 -26.96 10.75
CA VAL A 536 -28.03 -25.59 10.22
C VAL A 536 -27.96 -24.55 11.35
N MET A 537 -28.69 -24.76 12.47
CA MET A 537 -28.63 -23.86 13.62
C MET A 537 -27.23 -23.78 14.22
N MET A 538 -26.54 -24.92 14.38
CA MET A 538 -25.15 -24.93 14.83
C MET A 538 -24.23 -24.16 13.87
N GLN A 539 -24.43 -24.25 12.54
CA GLN A 539 -23.63 -23.46 11.60
C GLN A 539 -23.89 -21.96 11.72
N LEU A 540 -25.15 -21.52 11.88
CA LEU A 540 -25.46 -20.09 12.07
C LEU A 540 -24.76 -19.51 13.30
N PHE A 541 -24.75 -20.24 14.41
CA PHE A 541 -24.06 -19.80 15.62
C PHE A 541 -22.54 -19.94 15.52
N ASN A 542 -22.04 -20.97 14.84
CA ASN A 542 -20.61 -21.11 14.54
C ASN A 542 -20.10 -19.97 13.63
N GLU A 543 -20.91 -19.46 12.70
CA GLU A 543 -20.59 -18.31 11.86
C GLU A 543 -20.26 -17.07 12.71
N ILE A 544 -20.97 -16.87 13.82
CA ILE A 544 -20.70 -15.79 14.79
C ILE A 544 -19.35 -16.01 15.49
N ASN A 545 -19.05 -17.24 15.92
CA ASN A 545 -17.75 -17.58 16.53
C ASN A 545 -16.59 -17.40 15.55
N ALA A 546 -16.79 -17.77 14.28
CA ALA A 546 -15.77 -17.71 13.24
C ALA A 546 -15.34 -16.28 12.88
N ARG A 547 -16.09 -15.26 13.29
CA ARG A 547 -15.68 -13.84 13.17
C ARG A 547 -14.38 -13.51 13.90
N LYS A 548 -14.00 -14.29 14.92
CA LYS A 548 -12.82 -14.06 15.76
C LYS A 548 -11.80 -15.19 15.60
N ILE A 549 -10.61 -14.86 15.10
CA ILE A 549 -9.54 -15.83 14.77
C ILE A 549 -8.37 -15.82 15.77
N HIS A 550 -8.20 -14.75 16.55
CA HIS A 550 -7.04 -14.56 17.45
C HIS A 550 -7.30 -14.92 18.91
N GLY A 551 -8.35 -15.71 19.19
CA GLY A 551 -8.69 -16.10 20.57
C GLY A 551 -9.36 -14.98 21.38
N GLU A 552 -9.94 -13.98 20.70
CA GLU A 552 -10.78 -12.98 21.32
C GLU A 552 -12.05 -13.62 21.88
N ARG A 553 -12.39 -13.33 23.15
CA ARG A 553 -13.57 -13.92 23.79
C ARG A 553 -14.88 -13.25 23.38
N ASN A 554 -14.86 -11.95 23.09
CA ASN A 554 -16.07 -11.21 22.77
C ASN A 554 -16.47 -11.36 21.29
N VAL A 555 -17.27 -12.39 20.98
CA VAL A 555 -17.75 -12.68 19.61
C VAL A 555 -18.83 -11.71 19.12
N PHE A 556 -19.52 -11.02 20.05
CA PHE A 556 -20.57 -10.04 19.73
C PHE A 556 -20.03 -8.62 19.52
N GLU A 557 -18.74 -8.40 19.81
CA GLU A 557 -18.13 -7.09 19.63
C GLU A 557 -18.26 -6.61 18.17
N ALA A 558 -18.71 -5.37 18.02
CA ALA A 558 -18.88 -4.69 16.74
C ALA A 558 -19.75 -5.43 15.70
N ILE A 559 -20.62 -6.36 16.12
CA ILE A 559 -21.49 -7.13 15.19
C ILE A 559 -22.40 -6.21 14.36
N TYR A 560 -22.96 -5.18 15.01
CA TYR A 560 -23.84 -4.19 14.36
C TYR A 560 -23.12 -3.25 13.39
N ARG A 561 -21.78 -3.23 13.38
CA ARG A 561 -21.01 -2.40 12.45
C ARG A 561 -21.04 -2.97 11.02
N ASN A 562 -21.32 -4.26 10.87
CA ASN A 562 -21.50 -4.91 9.58
C ASN A 562 -22.99 -5.26 9.35
N PRO A 563 -23.78 -4.36 8.71
CA PRO A 563 -25.19 -4.63 8.45
C PRO A 563 -25.40 -5.80 7.47
N ILE A 564 -24.44 -6.09 6.60
CA ILE A 564 -24.50 -7.23 5.67
C ILE A 564 -24.47 -8.54 6.47
N PHE A 565 -23.56 -8.66 7.42
CA PHE A 565 -23.47 -9.83 8.30
C PHE A 565 -24.80 -10.07 9.05
N CYS A 566 -25.35 -9.03 9.70
CA CYS A 566 -26.62 -9.16 10.41
C CYS A 566 -27.78 -9.56 9.49
N THR A 567 -27.80 -9.04 8.26
CA THR A 567 -28.85 -9.35 7.28
C THR A 567 -28.74 -10.80 6.79
N VAL A 568 -27.53 -11.29 6.56
CA VAL A 568 -27.30 -12.68 6.12
C VAL A 568 -27.67 -13.68 7.22
N VAL A 569 -27.25 -13.45 8.47
CA VAL A 569 -27.55 -14.35 9.60
C VAL A 569 -29.06 -14.38 9.87
N LEU A 570 -29.71 -13.22 9.99
CA LEU A 570 -31.17 -13.17 10.23
C LEU A 570 -31.98 -13.67 9.03
N GLY A 571 -31.52 -13.37 7.81
CA GLY A 571 -32.14 -13.85 6.57
C GLY A 571 -32.07 -15.36 6.45
N THR A 572 -30.92 -15.96 6.73
CA THR A 572 -30.73 -17.42 6.71
C THR A 572 -31.54 -18.11 7.81
N PHE A 573 -31.59 -17.53 9.01
CA PHE A 573 -32.44 -18.04 10.10
C PHE A 573 -33.92 -18.03 9.69
N THR A 574 -34.41 -16.94 9.11
CA THR A 574 -35.80 -16.82 8.64
C THR A 574 -36.09 -17.79 7.49
N ALA A 575 -35.17 -17.90 6.52
CA ALA A 575 -35.29 -18.84 5.41
C ALA A 575 -35.33 -20.29 5.91
N GLN A 576 -34.53 -20.65 6.93
CA GLN A 576 -34.54 -21.96 7.54
C GLN A 576 -35.89 -22.28 8.18
N ILE A 577 -36.53 -21.32 8.86
CA ILE A 577 -37.89 -21.49 9.40
C ILE A 577 -38.87 -21.80 8.27
N ILE A 578 -38.80 -21.06 7.16
CA ILE A 578 -39.69 -21.27 6.01
C ILE A 578 -39.45 -22.64 5.36
N ILE A 579 -38.19 -23.06 5.20
CA ILE A 579 -37.82 -24.35 4.60
C ILE A 579 -38.31 -25.52 5.46
N VAL A 580 -38.21 -25.43 6.78
CA VAL A 580 -38.62 -26.51 7.68
C VAL A 580 -40.15 -26.62 7.76
N GLU A 581 -40.86 -25.49 7.91
CA GLU A 581 -42.33 -25.50 8.07
C GLU A 581 -43.08 -25.68 6.75
N PHE A 582 -42.58 -25.15 5.64
CA PHE A 582 -43.26 -25.13 4.35
C PHE A 582 -42.54 -25.89 3.22
N GLY A 583 -41.29 -26.32 3.43
CA GLY A 583 -40.48 -26.96 2.39
C GLY A 583 -40.87 -28.40 2.08
N GLY A 584 -41.59 -29.09 2.98
CA GLY A 584 -42.25 -30.38 2.76
C GLY A 584 -41.42 -31.42 1.99
N LYS A 585 -42.03 -32.04 0.97
CA LYS A 585 -41.37 -33.07 0.14
C LYS A 585 -40.14 -32.56 -0.64
N PRO A 586 -40.15 -31.39 -1.31
CA PRO A 586 -38.98 -30.89 -2.03
C PRO A 586 -37.70 -30.81 -1.20
N PHE A 587 -37.80 -30.34 0.05
CA PHE A 587 -36.65 -30.23 0.97
C PHE A 587 -36.48 -31.44 1.88
N SER A 588 -37.34 -32.47 1.74
CA SER A 588 -37.39 -33.63 2.61
C SER A 588 -37.48 -33.25 4.11
N CYS A 589 -38.27 -32.23 4.42
CA CYS A 589 -38.52 -31.75 5.79
C CYS A 589 -39.97 -32.03 6.20
N SER A 590 -40.17 -32.35 7.47
CA SER A 590 -41.49 -32.36 8.13
C SER A 590 -41.60 -31.16 9.08
N GLY A 591 -42.80 -30.60 9.23
CA GLY A 591 -43.03 -29.52 10.19
C GLY A 591 -42.62 -29.94 11.60
N LEU A 592 -41.94 -29.04 12.32
CA LEU A 592 -41.45 -29.31 13.67
C LEU A 592 -42.34 -28.63 14.71
N THR A 593 -42.50 -29.26 15.86
CA THR A 593 -43.17 -28.62 17.00
C THR A 593 -42.31 -27.49 17.58
N LEU A 594 -42.94 -26.52 18.24
CA LEU A 594 -42.23 -25.42 18.90
C LEU A 594 -41.20 -25.94 19.93
N SER A 595 -41.49 -27.04 20.63
CA SER A 595 -40.56 -27.67 21.58
C SER A 595 -39.29 -28.17 20.89
N GLN A 596 -39.43 -28.88 19.77
CA GLN A 596 -38.30 -29.38 18.97
C GLN A 596 -37.46 -28.21 18.43
N TRP A 597 -38.09 -27.12 17.99
CA TRP A 597 -37.41 -25.90 17.56
C TRP A 597 -36.57 -25.27 18.68
N PHE A 598 -37.12 -25.14 19.89
CA PHE A 598 -36.38 -24.61 21.02
C PHE A 598 -35.15 -25.47 21.36
N TRP A 599 -35.27 -26.80 21.29
CA TRP A 599 -34.13 -27.69 21.46
C TRP A 599 -33.06 -27.53 20.38
N CYS A 600 -33.45 -27.41 19.11
CA CYS A 600 -32.51 -27.16 18.00
C CYS A 600 -31.75 -25.85 18.22
N ILE A 601 -32.45 -24.78 18.59
CA ILE A 601 -31.85 -23.46 18.87
C ILE A 601 -30.96 -23.53 20.11
N PHE A 602 -31.39 -24.19 21.18
CA PHE A 602 -30.63 -24.33 22.42
C PHE A 602 -29.30 -25.03 22.18
N ILE A 603 -29.30 -26.13 21.42
CA ILE A 603 -28.09 -26.85 21.02
C ILE A 603 -27.18 -25.96 20.14
N GLY A 604 -27.78 -25.18 19.24
CA GLY A 604 -27.08 -24.18 18.44
C GLY A 604 -26.39 -23.12 19.30
N VAL A 605 -27.08 -22.55 20.29
CA VAL A 605 -26.48 -21.60 21.26
C VAL A 605 -25.38 -22.26 22.07
N GLY A 606 -25.48 -23.57 22.34
CA GLY A 606 -24.42 -24.36 22.95
C GLY A 606 -23.09 -24.27 22.18
N GLU A 607 -23.11 -24.12 20.86
CA GLU A 607 -21.90 -23.93 20.03
C GLU A 607 -21.17 -22.61 20.36
N LEU A 608 -21.91 -21.54 20.69
CA LEU A 608 -21.31 -20.28 21.15
C LEU A 608 -20.56 -20.47 22.47
N LEU A 609 -21.17 -21.19 23.41
CA LEU A 609 -20.57 -21.48 24.71
C LEU A 609 -19.35 -22.40 24.57
N TRP A 610 -19.46 -23.41 23.71
CA TRP A 610 -18.36 -24.33 23.42
C TRP A 610 -17.17 -23.62 22.77
N GLY A 611 -17.43 -22.66 21.87
CA GLY A 611 -16.40 -21.79 21.30
C GLY A 611 -15.57 -21.07 22.37
N GLN A 612 -16.22 -20.54 23.41
CA GLN A 612 -15.51 -19.92 24.55
C GLN A 612 -14.62 -20.91 25.30
N LEU A 613 -15.08 -22.15 25.47
CA LEU A 613 -14.29 -23.21 26.08
C LEU A 613 -13.05 -23.54 25.23
N ILE A 614 -13.18 -23.65 23.91
CA ILE A 614 -12.05 -23.85 22.99
C ILE A 614 -11.05 -22.69 23.10
N CYS A 615 -11.52 -21.45 23.26
CA CYS A 615 -10.64 -20.30 23.47
C CYS A 615 -9.79 -20.41 24.74
N THR A 616 -10.29 -21.06 25.81
CA THR A 616 -9.51 -21.24 27.06
C THR A 616 -8.38 -22.25 26.94
N VAL A 617 -8.47 -23.20 26.01
CA VAL A 617 -7.45 -24.24 25.82
C VAL A 617 -6.22 -23.65 25.11
N PRO A 618 -5.03 -23.63 25.76
CA PRO A 618 -3.83 -23.08 25.15
C PRO A 618 -3.32 -24.00 24.03
N THR A 619 -2.81 -23.40 22.95
CA THR A 619 -2.23 -24.14 21.82
C THR A 619 -0.97 -24.94 22.19
N SER A 620 -0.32 -24.64 23.32
CA SER A 620 0.85 -25.37 23.83
C SER A 620 0.53 -26.81 24.26
N HIS A 621 -0.72 -27.10 24.63
CA HIS A 621 -1.15 -28.45 25.04
C HIS A 621 -1.44 -29.37 23.85
N LEU A 622 -1.68 -28.82 22.65
CA LEU A 622 -2.01 -29.57 21.45
C LEU A 622 -0.74 -29.86 20.62
N LYS A 623 0.14 -30.72 21.15
CA LYS A 623 1.42 -31.06 20.51
C LYS A 623 1.26 -31.69 19.11
N PHE A 624 0.15 -32.39 18.83
CA PHE A 624 -0.10 -32.97 17.50
C PHE A 624 -0.31 -31.91 16.40
N LEU A 625 -0.79 -30.71 16.76
CA LEU A 625 -0.92 -29.57 15.85
C LEU A 625 0.42 -28.88 15.56
N LYS A 626 1.51 -29.34 16.18
CA LYS A 626 2.85 -28.78 15.95
C LYS A 626 3.40 -29.23 14.59
N GLU A 627 3.04 -30.42 14.12
CA GLU A 627 3.43 -30.98 12.82
C GLU A 627 2.47 -30.54 11.69
N ALA A 628 1.16 -30.46 11.97
CA ALA A 628 0.16 -29.95 11.04
C ALA A 628 0.29 -28.42 10.87
N GLY A 629 1.05 -27.99 9.85
CA GLY A 629 1.24 -26.58 9.50
C GLY A 629 2.69 -26.11 9.42
N HIS A 630 3.68 -27.00 9.63
CA HIS A 630 5.00 -26.73 9.06
C HIS A 630 4.87 -26.94 7.56
N GLY A 631 4.99 -25.86 6.79
CA GLY A 631 5.35 -25.99 5.38
C GLY A 631 6.59 -26.87 5.30
N ILE A 632 6.63 -27.77 4.31
CA ILE A 632 7.75 -28.66 4.04
C ILE A 632 9.01 -27.81 4.19
N THR A 633 9.86 -28.10 5.18
CA THR A 633 11.19 -27.49 5.29
C THR A 633 11.81 -27.57 3.92
N LYS A 634 12.31 -26.44 3.38
CA LYS A 634 13.05 -26.42 2.12
C LYS A 634 14.08 -27.54 2.19
N GLU A 635 13.80 -28.69 1.57
CA GLU A 635 14.84 -29.65 1.25
C GLU A 635 15.66 -28.93 0.20
N GLU A 636 16.86 -28.51 0.58
CA GLU A 636 17.87 -28.04 -0.37
C GLU A 636 18.09 -29.17 -1.37
N ILE A 637 17.51 -29.01 -2.56
CA ILE A 637 17.85 -29.83 -3.71
C ILE A 637 19.27 -29.38 -4.10
N PRO A 638 20.27 -30.29 -4.15
CA PRO A 638 21.61 -29.95 -4.61
C PRO A 638 21.53 -29.31 -5.99
N GLU A 639 22.23 -28.21 -6.21
CA GLU A 639 22.22 -27.40 -7.45
C GLU A 639 22.82 -28.11 -8.70
N GLU A 640 23.07 -29.42 -8.65
CA GLU A 640 23.81 -30.14 -9.70
C GLU A 640 23.00 -30.65 -10.90
N GLU A 641 21.69 -30.35 -11.02
CA GLU A 641 20.86 -30.84 -12.15
C GLU A 641 20.09 -29.73 -12.90
N LEU A 642 20.68 -28.55 -13.09
CA LEU A 642 20.16 -27.56 -14.04
C LEU A 642 21.15 -27.41 -15.21
N PRO A 643 20.74 -27.64 -16.47
CA PRO A 643 21.60 -27.43 -17.62
C PRO A 643 21.99 -25.95 -17.74
N GLU A 644 23.29 -25.71 -17.90
CA GLU A 644 23.89 -24.43 -18.28
C GLU A 644 23.44 -24.05 -19.69
N ASP A 645 22.32 -23.32 -19.81
CA ASP A 645 22.04 -22.35 -20.89
C ASP A 645 20.57 -21.90 -20.83
N VAL A 646 20.21 -21.03 -19.88
CA VAL A 646 19.11 -20.06 -20.07
C VAL A 646 19.33 -18.87 -19.14
N ASP A 647 19.90 -17.79 -19.65
CA ASP A 647 19.80 -16.47 -19.02
C ASP A 647 18.36 -15.94 -19.17
N GLU A 648 17.84 -15.32 -18.10
CA GLU A 648 16.50 -14.71 -17.95
C GLU A 648 15.30 -15.68 -17.89
N ILE A 649 15.04 -16.26 -16.72
CA ILE A 649 13.70 -16.77 -16.36
C ILE A 649 13.21 -16.08 -15.09
N ASP A 650 11.97 -15.57 -15.13
CA ASP A 650 11.29 -14.93 -14.00
C ASP A 650 11.10 -15.94 -12.83
N HIS A 651 11.31 -15.46 -11.61
CA HIS A 651 11.24 -16.27 -10.39
C HIS A 651 9.86 -16.93 -10.19
N ALA A 652 8.80 -16.31 -10.72
CA ALA A 652 7.44 -16.82 -10.72
C ALA A 652 7.27 -18.07 -11.63
N GLU A 653 7.96 -18.11 -12.77
CA GLU A 653 7.91 -19.22 -13.72
C GLU A 653 8.69 -20.45 -13.20
N MET A 654 9.78 -20.19 -12.47
CA MET A 654 10.54 -21.22 -11.75
C MET A 654 9.72 -21.89 -10.63
N GLU A 655 8.90 -21.12 -9.90
CA GLU A 655 7.98 -21.67 -8.89
C GLU A 655 6.83 -22.48 -9.52
N LEU A 656 6.31 -22.06 -10.68
CA LEU A 656 5.26 -22.78 -11.40
C LEU A 656 5.75 -24.16 -11.89
N ARG A 657 6.98 -24.22 -12.42
CA ARG A 657 7.64 -25.49 -12.79
C ARG A 657 7.92 -26.37 -11.57
N ARG A 658 8.34 -25.80 -10.43
CA ARG A 658 8.49 -26.54 -9.16
C ARG A 658 7.17 -27.16 -8.68
N GLY A 659 6.06 -26.44 -8.80
CA GLY A 659 4.71 -26.93 -8.48
C GLY A 659 4.29 -28.12 -9.34
N GLN A 660 4.58 -28.07 -10.65
CA GLN A 660 4.33 -29.20 -11.56
C GLN A 660 5.18 -30.43 -11.22
N ILE A 661 6.47 -30.26 -10.89
CA ILE A 661 7.37 -31.37 -10.51
C ILE A 661 6.90 -32.02 -9.21
N LEU A 662 6.47 -31.24 -8.21
CA LEU A 662 5.90 -31.75 -6.96
C LEU A 662 4.58 -32.52 -7.20
N TRP A 663 3.74 -32.04 -8.12
CA TRP A 663 2.49 -32.71 -8.50
C TRP A 663 2.76 -34.06 -9.20
N PHE A 664 3.74 -34.12 -10.12
CA PHE A 664 4.17 -35.37 -10.75
C PHE A 664 4.77 -36.36 -9.74
N ARG A 665 5.59 -35.91 -8.79
CA ARG A 665 6.09 -36.76 -7.71
C ARG A 665 4.98 -37.25 -6.78
N GLY A 666 3.98 -36.41 -6.51
CA GLY A 666 2.77 -36.77 -5.76
C GLY A 666 1.97 -37.89 -6.44
N LEU A 667 1.75 -37.77 -7.74
CA LEU A 667 1.10 -38.81 -8.56
C LEU A 667 1.89 -40.13 -8.60
N ASN A 668 3.20 -40.05 -8.76
CA ASN A 668 4.05 -41.24 -8.70
C ASN A 668 4.00 -41.92 -7.33
N ARG A 669 3.95 -41.14 -6.24
CA ARG A 669 3.75 -41.69 -4.88
C ARG A 669 2.41 -42.40 -4.72
N ILE A 670 1.33 -41.82 -5.26
CA ILE A 670 0.00 -42.44 -5.25
C ILE A 670 -0.03 -43.73 -6.08
N GLN A 671 0.59 -43.75 -7.28
CA GLN A 671 0.74 -44.97 -8.06
C GLN A 671 1.53 -46.05 -7.32
N THR A 672 2.57 -45.67 -6.60
CA THR A 672 3.39 -46.59 -5.81
C THR A 672 2.59 -47.16 -4.64
N GLN A 673 1.79 -46.33 -3.95
CA GLN A 673 0.88 -46.76 -2.88
C GLN A 673 -0.23 -47.67 -3.42
N ILE A 674 -0.79 -47.39 -4.60
CA ILE A 674 -1.76 -48.26 -5.27
C ILE A 674 -1.12 -49.62 -5.63
N LYS A 675 0.14 -49.64 -6.08
CA LYS A 675 0.89 -50.89 -6.29
C LYS A 675 1.07 -51.69 -5.00
N VAL A 676 1.39 -51.03 -3.88
CA VAL A 676 1.51 -51.69 -2.57
C VAL A 676 0.16 -52.23 -2.08
N VAL A 677 -0.93 -51.46 -2.24
CA VAL A 677 -2.29 -51.90 -1.90
C VAL A 677 -2.71 -53.10 -2.77
N ASN A 678 -2.39 -53.08 -4.06
CA ASN A 678 -2.66 -54.19 -4.97
C ASN A 678 -1.81 -55.43 -4.64
N ALA A 679 -0.56 -55.26 -4.20
CA ALA A 679 0.30 -56.35 -3.73
C ALA A 679 -0.19 -56.98 -2.41
N PHE A 680 -0.71 -56.16 -1.49
CA PHE A 680 -1.38 -56.65 -0.27
C PHE A 680 -2.69 -57.36 -0.61
N ARG A 681 -3.44 -56.88 -1.60
CA ARG A 681 -4.70 -57.49 -2.05
C ARG A 681 -4.47 -58.81 -2.79
N SER A 682 -3.37 -58.98 -3.52
CA SER A 682 -2.99 -60.27 -4.11
C SER A 682 -2.52 -61.28 -3.07
N SER A 683 -1.81 -60.83 -2.02
CA SER A 683 -1.36 -61.70 -0.93
C SER A 683 -2.49 -62.19 -0.01
N LEU A 684 -3.65 -61.51 0.01
CA LEU A 684 -4.81 -61.88 0.83
C LEU A 684 -5.82 -62.79 0.10
N TYR A 685 -5.68 -63.01 -1.21
CA TYR A 685 -6.64 -63.75 -2.05
C TYR A 685 -5.98 -64.88 -2.89
N GLU A 686 -4.86 -65.46 -2.43
CA GLU A 686 -4.39 -66.76 -2.91
C GLU A 686 -5.24 -67.87 -2.28
N GLY A 687 -6.40 -68.19 -2.87
CA GLY A 687 -7.19 -69.33 -2.42
C GLY A 687 -8.66 -69.40 -2.86
N LEU A 688 -9.19 -68.41 -3.58
CA LEU A 688 -10.57 -68.46 -4.07
C LEU A 688 -10.59 -68.34 -5.60
N GLU A 689 -10.95 -69.45 -6.26
CA GLU A 689 -11.28 -69.51 -7.68
C GLU A 689 -12.34 -68.44 -8.02
N LYS A 690 -12.06 -67.64 -9.07
CA LYS A 690 -13.03 -66.70 -9.62
C LYS A 690 -13.91 -67.42 -10.66
N PRO A 691 -15.24 -67.19 -10.68
CA PRO A 691 -16.05 -67.53 -11.84
C PRO A 691 -15.81 -66.51 -12.96
N GLU A 692 -15.81 -67.00 -14.20
CA GLU A 692 -15.64 -66.20 -15.42
C GLU A 692 -16.70 -65.09 -15.54
N SER A 693 -16.25 -63.85 -15.75
CA SER A 693 -17.11 -62.74 -16.17
C SER A 693 -16.68 -62.24 -17.55
N ARG A 694 -17.50 -62.52 -18.55
CA ARG A 694 -17.48 -61.91 -19.89
C ARG A 694 -17.84 -60.43 -19.80
N SER A 695 -16.94 -59.54 -20.21
CA SER A 695 -17.17 -58.39 -21.11
C SER A 695 -15.97 -57.43 -21.04
N SER A 696 -15.34 -57.24 -22.20
CA SER A 696 -14.07 -56.56 -22.40
C SER A 696 -14.26 -55.07 -22.70
N ILE A 697 -13.67 -54.20 -21.87
CA ILE A 697 -13.28 -52.84 -22.26
C ILE A 697 -11.80 -52.69 -21.89
N HIS A 698 -10.96 -53.36 -22.66
CA HIS A 698 -9.53 -53.09 -22.76
C HIS A 698 -9.26 -52.82 -24.23
N ASN A 699 -9.46 -51.57 -24.64
CA ASN A 699 -8.97 -51.01 -25.89
C ASN A 699 -9.08 -49.48 -25.76
N PHE A 700 -8.05 -48.84 -25.23
CA PHE A 700 -7.67 -47.43 -25.48
C PHE A 700 -6.36 -47.14 -24.72
N MET A 701 -5.27 -47.76 -25.18
CA MET A 701 -3.91 -47.28 -24.97
C MET A 701 -3.10 -47.61 -26.23
N THR A 702 -3.19 -46.71 -27.21
CA THR A 702 -2.19 -46.55 -28.27
C THR A 702 -1.89 -45.06 -28.35
N HIS A 703 -0.61 -44.72 -28.28
CA HIS A 703 -0.03 -43.38 -28.30
C HIS A 703 -0.54 -42.53 -29.48
N PRO A 704 -0.74 -41.21 -29.31
CA PRO A 704 -0.60 -40.27 -30.41
C PRO A 704 0.86 -39.82 -30.53
N GLU A 705 1.50 -40.17 -31.64
CA GLU A 705 2.69 -39.46 -32.13
C GLU A 705 2.26 -38.03 -32.51
N PHE A 706 2.84 -37.02 -31.86
CA PHE A 706 2.72 -35.63 -32.30
C PHE A 706 3.86 -35.34 -33.28
N ILE A 707 3.50 -35.18 -34.55
CA ILE A 707 4.33 -34.55 -35.58
C ILE A 707 4.15 -33.03 -35.44
N LEU A 708 5.26 -32.30 -35.38
CA LEU A 708 5.31 -30.84 -35.48
C LEU A 708 5.11 -30.45 -36.95
N GLU A 709 4.01 -29.78 -37.27
CA GLU A 709 3.90 -28.88 -38.43
C GLU A 709 3.77 -27.45 -37.91
N GLU A 710 4.67 -26.58 -38.36
CA GLU A 710 4.69 -25.13 -38.09
C GLU A 710 3.58 -24.45 -38.88
N ASP A 711 2.67 -23.74 -38.20
CA ASP A 711 1.70 -22.83 -38.83
C ASP A 711 1.92 -21.39 -38.32
N GLU A 712 2.42 -20.54 -39.22
CA GLU A 712 2.48 -19.08 -39.08
C GLU A 712 1.08 -18.44 -39.11
N PRO A 713 0.86 -17.28 -38.46
CA PRO A 713 -0.43 -16.60 -38.47
C PRO A 713 -0.66 -15.82 -39.78
N ARG A 714 -1.65 -16.24 -40.59
CA ARG A 714 -2.14 -15.48 -41.76
C ARG A 714 -3.17 -14.41 -41.36
N THR A 715 -2.83 -13.15 -41.64
CA THR A 715 -3.77 -12.01 -41.77
C THR A 715 -4.60 -12.11 -43.06
N PRO A 716 -5.85 -11.62 -43.11
CA PRO A 716 -6.62 -11.59 -44.35
C PRO A 716 -6.35 -10.28 -45.13
N PHE A 717 -5.97 -10.39 -46.40
CA PHE A 717 -6.05 -9.29 -47.36
C PHE A 717 -6.93 -9.68 -48.54
N LEU A 718 -7.77 -8.72 -48.92
CA LEU A 718 -8.68 -8.72 -50.06
C LEU A 718 -7.92 -8.67 -51.39
N ASP A 719 -8.53 -9.30 -52.38
CA ASP A 719 -8.07 -9.53 -53.75
C ASP A 719 -7.53 -8.30 -54.48
N GLY A 720 -6.44 -8.51 -55.21
CA GLY A 720 -6.09 -7.74 -56.40
C GLY A 720 -6.23 -8.62 -57.64
N ALA A 721 -6.85 -8.08 -58.67
CA ALA A 721 -6.75 -8.61 -60.03
C ALA A 721 -6.22 -7.51 -60.95
N GLU A 722 -5.46 -7.98 -61.95
CA GLU A 722 -5.06 -7.34 -63.21
C GLU A 722 -3.68 -6.65 -63.27
N ASP A 723 -2.72 -7.48 -63.71
CA ASP A 723 -1.84 -7.32 -64.89
C ASP A 723 -0.94 -6.08 -65.05
N GLU A 724 0.36 -6.38 -65.01
CA GLU A 724 1.44 -5.63 -65.66
C GLU A 724 1.47 -5.91 -67.19
N PRO A 725 2.00 -5.00 -68.05
CA PRO A 725 3.45 -4.91 -68.22
C PRO A 725 4.05 -3.52 -68.56
N GLU A 726 5.18 -3.23 -67.90
CA GLU A 726 6.51 -2.82 -68.44
C GLU A 726 6.69 -1.69 -69.51
N PRO A 727 7.90 -1.15 -69.76
CA PRO A 727 8.40 0.10 -69.15
C PRO A 727 8.82 1.18 -70.17
N ASP A 728 8.92 2.45 -69.74
CA ASP A 728 9.94 3.39 -70.23
C ASP A 728 9.97 4.73 -69.48
N GLY A 729 11.16 5.35 -69.40
CA GLY A 729 11.25 6.82 -69.43
C GLY A 729 11.74 7.57 -68.18
N LEU A 730 13.03 7.89 -68.19
CA LEU A 730 13.70 8.98 -67.48
C LEU A 730 13.06 10.39 -67.69
N GLN A 731 13.06 11.22 -66.62
CA GLN A 731 13.46 12.66 -66.54
C GLN A 731 12.49 13.64 -65.83
N LYS A 732 13.08 14.33 -64.82
CA LYS A 732 13.07 15.78 -64.52
C LYS A 732 11.90 16.46 -63.77
N ARG A 733 12.37 17.36 -62.87
CA ARG A 733 11.82 18.64 -62.36
C ARG A 733 10.75 18.60 -61.25
N GLY A 734 11.19 18.84 -60.01
CA GLY A 734 11.32 20.19 -59.41
C GLY A 734 10.04 21.01 -59.19
N GLY A 735 9.84 21.45 -57.95
CA GLY A 735 9.24 22.74 -57.59
C GLY A 735 7.81 22.70 -57.02
N GLY A 736 7.66 23.15 -55.77
CA GLY A 736 6.40 23.37 -55.07
C GLY A 736 6.60 23.37 -53.57
#